data_AF-A0A7M7QMR3-F1
#
_entry.id   AF-A0A7M7QMR3-F1
#
_cell.length_a   1.000
_cell.length_b   1.000
_cell.length_c   1.000
_cell.angle_alpha   90.00
_cell.angle_beta   90.00
_cell.angle_gamma   90.00
#
_symmetry.space_group_name_H-M   'P 1'
#
loop_
_entity.id
_entity.type
_entity.pdbx_description
1 polymer ?
#
loop_
_entity_poly.entity_id
_entity_poly.type
_entity_poly.pdbx_seq_one_letter_code
_entity_poly.pdbx_strand_id
1 'polypeptide(L)'
;RVSFSQLGLVSRVSNARLAVSSCYYLAKAASLSLSLSLSLCLDGRPNPSPSHCSIDSRNDFTDIGPLFLRSSDPNGIVYPEPSSPTVLRFDHGTDVLLLCAGSGLNVSKALKAESVLPAKCVGGRTFRVDGKEVDFKDVWCQKHHKSKVRSTGKKCASRGTIYEIGFEAGNVFLRNIELCYDAKSSNTYWSRGTVVASIAGKQTKPRKNNFNTGNMFSGVSVKAAYKRAEQYLTFLALFDDEKFVVDNYLPRNDNNLFFARGHLVANADEYYGAQQDGTFFFANVVPMWQLINNGNWKKVEDWVRQTAAGKRVDLSVWTGSVGVLELPDKEGKPIDIYLTPVKDSPRKNKKIPVPRILFKYVVDEESNRGIVFLTANNPFLSKSDVKSQTICKEYSGCNGRIQKSKDRSKGFTYCCTVDDFLANKEVAKLKLPQFAGVRPLVADFTMAVGGVTLLLAILGLAAVHEISASPNECVINVRNGIHKQRPPIIVSLTSSPSFVYPNVVEPGNIDVKKGQTISLYCPGRSNQASTKQTEDGVILIRDKALTPSKNIEVAICQGNDKFRVRGEVVNFLDISCEEKPRLSYSPVMVEAGKCEHGDRYEIGYDLGKSGFLKTIDLCHNKDRAQTLWSHGVIEAVNQEQYRTTSPGKCFKTGSLYEGLQMSKEEPYNVNKAYKTLADILGSSAKADKYMSPKPSDRKFLARGHLVANADKFYKSEQDSTFFYANVVPMWQQINASPGNWFFVEEYVRYLAFHKQRELDIYVGGFKTLELEKHEYNLYHKKGTGGQTKKIPVPRLLFKCVVDKQANEAICFVVVNNPYVTKAEVEKAANKYMVCKRDKRCDRIIPNSGDPTLGYLYCCGVKEFFSKAHSELGLDDLKSHIKAKPMELLTYERRETPQKIR
;
A
#
# COMPACT_ATOMS: atom_id res chain seq x y z
N ARG A 1 47.14 43.61 59.62
CA ARG A 1 46.67 42.38 58.93
C ARG A 1 45.46 41.85 59.68
N VAL A 2 44.31 41.87 58.99
CA VAL A 2 43.03 41.14 59.15
C VAL A 2 42.52 40.76 60.56
N SER A 3 41.32 41.26 60.92
CA SER A 3 40.10 40.47 61.23
C SER A 3 39.24 41.12 62.33
N PHE A 4 37.93 41.34 62.09
CA PHE A 4 36.81 40.65 62.76
C PHE A 4 35.42 41.34 62.62
N SER A 5 34.38 40.51 62.44
CA SER A 5 32.99 40.61 62.97
C SER A 5 32.07 41.75 62.45
N GLN A 6 30.73 41.65 62.37
CA GLN A 6 29.73 41.07 63.29
C GLN A 6 28.41 40.65 62.61
N LEU A 7 27.70 39.72 63.29
CA LEU A 7 26.28 39.35 63.18
C LEU A 7 25.36 40.25 64.03
N GLY A 8 24.06 40.31 63.68
CA GLY A 8 22.95 40.60 64.60
C GLY A 8 21.57 40.31 63.95
N LEU A 9 20.80 39.32 64.46
CA LEU A 9 19.56 39.43 65.29
C LEU A 9 18.33 39.96 64.48
N VAL A 10 17.08 39.46 64.49
CA VAL A 10 16.27 38.57 65.36
C VAL A 10 14.90 38.27 64.69
N SER A 11 14.39 37.03 64.84
CA SER A 11 13.01 36.50 65.13
C SER A 11 11.73 37.19 64.56
N ARG A 12 10.53 36.60 64.37
CA ARG A 12 9.86 35.27 64.28
C ARG A 12 8.33 35.57 64.09
N VAL A 13 7.54 34.60 63.56
CA VAL A 13 6.05 34.44 63.60
C VAL A 13 5.20 35.47 62.77
N SER A 14 4.02 35.25 62.15
CA SER A 14 2.99 34.19 62.12
C SER A 14 2.13 34.31 60.83
N ASN A 15 1.46 33.20 60.46
CA ASN A 15 0.38 33.12 59.46
C ASN A 15 -0.90 33.89 59.87
N ALA A 16 -1.61 34.52 58.91
CA ALA A 16 -3.06 34.32 58.64
C ALA A 16 -3.60 35.30 57.58
N ARG A 17 -4.54 34.79 56.77
CA ARG A 17 -5.16 35.35 55.56
C ARG A 17 -6.27 36.35 55.89
N LEU A 18 -6.52 37.36 55.04
CA LEU A 18 -7.68 37.45 54.11
C LEU A 18 -7.84 38.87 53.49
N ALA A 19 -7.86 38.88 52.15
CA ALA A 19 -8.69 39.66 51.22
C ALA A 19 -8.86 41.19 51.41
N VAL A 20 -8.52 42.00 50.39
CA VAL A 20 -9.37 42.42 49.26
C VAL A 20 -8.63 43.48 48.42
N SER A 21 -8.73 43.33 47.09
CA SER A 21 -8.57 44.31 46.01
C SER A 21 -7.25 45.04 45.73
N SER A 22 -6.65 44.60 44.61
CA SER A 22 -6.52 45.36 43.36
C SER A 22 -5.81 46.72 43.33
N CYS A 23 -4.84 46.77 42.40
CA CYS A 23 -4.12 47.91 41.87
C CYS A 23 -2.98 48.45 42.74
N TYR A 24 -1.86 48.77 42.07
CA TYR A 24 -0.54 49.17 42.59
C TYR A 24 0.39 48.02 42.98
N TYR A 25 0.96 47.33 41.98
CA TYR A 25 2.39 46.98 41.89
C TYR A 25 2.69 46.19 40.59
N LEU A 26 2.25 46.72 39.44
CA LEU A 26 2.75 46.32 38.11
C LEU A 26 2.97 47.58 37.24
N ALA A 27 3.60 48.59 37.82
CA ALA A 27 3.97 49.84 37.14
C ALA A 27 5.45 50.19 37.38
N LYS A 28 6.34 49.21 37.17
CA LYS A 28 7.79 49.44 37.04
C LYS A 28 8.56 48.37 36.26
N ALA A 29 7.88 47.58 35.43
CA ALA A 29 8.47 46.60 34.52
C ALA A 29 7.89 46.68 33.09
N ALA A 30 7.41 47.86 32.69
CA ALA A 30 6.85 48.11 31.36
C ALA A 30 7.51 49.32 30.67
N SER A 31 8.79 49.57 30.97
CA SER A 31 9.55 50.66 30.34
C SER A 31 10.99 50.28 29.94
N LEU A 32 11.33 48.99 29.95
CA LEU A 32 12.62 48.49 29.45
C LEU A 32 12.51 47.41 28.37
N SER A 33 11.30 47.14 27.87
CA SER A 33 11.03 46.12 26.83
C SER A 33 10.48 46.71 25.52
N LEU A 34 10.45 48.05 25.38
CA LEU A 34 9.96 48.73 24.18
C LEU A 34 11.01 49.59 23.45
N SER A 35 12.29 49.43 23.79
CA SER A 35 13.41 50.10 23.12
C SER A 35 14.47 49.14 22.55
N LEU A 36 14.27 47.81 22.65
CA LEU A 36 15.16 46.81 22.05
C LEU A 36 14.55 46.01 20.88
N SER A 37 13.36 46.40 20.43
CA SER A 37 12.67 45.79 19.28
C SER A 37 12.44 46.77 18.12
N LEU A 38 13.06 47.95 18.16
CA LEU A 38 12.98 48.97 17.11
C LEU A 38 14.36 49.44 16.58
N SER A 39 15.42 48.63 16.74
CA SER A 39 16.75 48.91 16.16
C SER A 39 17.46 47.69 15.54
N LEU A 40 16.72 46.63 15.21
CA LEU A 40 17.24 45.49 14.42
C LEU A 40 16.57 45.33 13.05
N CYS A 41 15.79 46.32 12.61
CA CYS A 41 15.22 46.37 11.25
C CYS A 41 16.00 47.33 10.31
N LEU A 42 17.31 47.49 10.53
CA LEU A 42 18.23 48.15 9.59
C LEU A 42 19.61 47.51 9.72
N ASP A 43 19.71 46.23 9.39
CA ASP A 43 20.98 45.65 8.94
C ASP A 43 20.63 44.49 8.01
N GLY A 44 20.62 44.77 6.71
CA GLY A 44 20.43 43.79 5.65
C GLY A 44 21.65 42.86 5.55
N ARG A 45 21.86 42.01 6.56
CA ARG A 45 22.74 40.85 6.43
C ARG A 45 21.89 39.67 5.98
N PRO A 46 22.18 39.05 4.82
CA PRO A 46 21.47 37.85 4.40
C PRO A 46 21.61 36.79 5.50
N ASN A 47 20.52 36.07 5.79
CA ASN A 47 20.59 34.82 6.57
C ASN A 47 21.79 34.01 6.08
N PRO A 48 22.66 33.46 6.97
CA PRO A 48 23.78 32.68 6.53
C PRO A 48 23.26 31.57 5.60
N SER A 49 23.73 31.58 4.36
CA SER A 49 23.43 30.56 3.37
C SER A 49 23.68 29.18 4.01
N PRO A 50 22.77 28.20 3.87
CA PRO A 50 22.97 26.90 4.49
C PRO A 50 24.34 26.33 4.10
N SER A 51 25.16 25.93 5.06
CA SER A 51 26.58 25.54 4.87
C SER A 51 26.79 24.22 4.12
N HIS A 52 25.72 23.60 3.62
CA HIS A 52 25.73 22.32 2.92
C HIS A 52 24.53 22.24 1.97
N CYS A 53 24.64 21.39 0.95
CA CYS A 53 23.54 21.04 0.06
C CYS A 53 22.86 19.77 0.58
N SER A 54 21.52 19.77 0.58
CA SER A 54 20.67 18.66 1.02
C SER A 54 19.63 18.37 -0.06
N ILE A 55 19.69 17.17 -0.63
CA ILE A 55 18.74 16.70 -1.65
C ILE A 55 18.02 15.46 -1.14
N ASP A 56 16.71 15.55 -0.95
CA ASP A 56 15.85 14.42 -0.63
C ASP A 56 15.58 13.58 -1.88
N SER A 57 16.13 12.37 -1.91
CA SER A 57 15.98 11.43 -3.01
C SER A 57 14.55 11.07 -3.38
N ARG A 58 13.56 11.23 -2.49
CA ARG A 58 12.14 10.92 -2.74
C ARG A 58 11.33 12.13 -3.19
N ASN A 59 11.69 13.30 -2.69
CA ASN A 59 10.91 14.53 -2.86
C ASN A 59 11.51 15.47 -3.90
N ASP A 60 12.84 15.48 -4.04
CA ASP A 60 13.56 16.49 -4.83
C ASP A 60 13.96 16.00 -6.21
N PHE A 61 14.08 14.68 -6.38
CA PHE A 61 14.31 14.07 -7.67
C PHE A 61 13.00 13.99 -8.47
N THR A 62 13.05 14.52 -9.70
CA THR A 62 12.03 14.23 -10.71
C THR A 62 12.26 12.82 -11.29
N ASP A 63 11.28 12.28 -12.04
CA ASP A 63 11.42 10.98 -12.72
C ASP A 63 12.55 10.96 -13.79
N ILE A 64 13.10 12.14 -14.12
CA ILE A 64 14.22 12.38 -15.04
C ILE A 64 15.36 13.18 -14.36
N GLY A 65 15.46 13.13 -13.03
CA GLY A 65 16.56 13.81 -12.31
C GLY A 65 17.92 13.19 -12.61
N PRO A 66 19.02 13.97 -12.61
CA PRO A 66 20.36 13.45 -12.83
C PRO A 66 20.84 12.57 -11.67
N LEU A 67 21.76 11.64 -11.93
CA LEU A 67 22.49 10.90 -10.89
C LEU A 67 23.71 11.69 -10.43
N PHE A 68 24.01 11.64 -9.14
CA PHE A 68 25.26 12.19 -8.60
C PHE A 68 26.36 11.14 -8.63
N LEU A 69 27.53 11.50 -9.17
CA LEU A 69 28.75 10.71 -9.09
C LEU A 69 29.81 11.46 -8.27
N ARG A 70 30.69 10.71 -7.61
CA ARG A 70 31.85 11.27 -6.92
C ARG A 70 32.84 11.80 -7.96
N SER A 71 33.34 13.02 -7.76
CA SER A 71 34.37 13.59 -8.66
C SER A 71 35.71 12.84 -8.57
N SER A 72 36.03 12.28 -7.40
CA SER A 72 37.25 11.50 -7.16
C SER A 72 37.18 10.06 -7.64
N ASP A 73 35.97 9.52 -7.83
CA ASP A 73 35.72 8.19 -8.39
C ASP A 73 34.54 8.29 -9.36
N PRO A 74 34.79 8.49 -10.66
CA PRO A 74 33.73 8.61 -11.64
C PRO A 74 32.97 7.30 -11.86
N ASN A 75 33.30 6.19 -11.18
CA ASN A 75 32.48 4.98 -11.10
C ASN A 75 31.51 4.97 -9.90
N GLY A 76 31.71 5.84 -8.92
CA GLY A 76 30.98 5.84 -7.65
C GLY A 76 29.72 6.69 -7.73
N ILE A 77 28.57 6.05 -7.95
CA ILE A 77 27.26 6.66 -7.68
C ILE A 77 27.21 7.05 -6.19
N VAL A 78 26.83 8.29 -5.90
CA VAL A 78 26.68 8.75 -4.52
C VAL A 78 25.37 8.21 -3.97
N TYR A 79 25.37 7.69 -2.74
CA TYR A 79 24.17 7.32 -2.00
C TYR A 79 24.10 8.13 -0.70
N PRO A 80 22.91 8.30 -0.10
CA PRO A 80 22.81 8.89 1.24
C PRO A 80 23.53 8.09 2.31
N GLU A 81 23.93 8.79 3.36
CA GLU A 81 24.43 8.17 4.58
C GLU A 81 23.35 7.28 5.21
N PRO A 82 23.69 6.11 5.78
CA PRO A 82 22.69 5.21 6.36
C PRO A 82 21.87 5.81 7.51
N SER A 83 22.42 6.81 8.20
CA SER A 83 21.74 7.56 9.28
C SER A 83 20.67 8.52 8.77
N SER A 84 20.75 8.96 7.51
CA SER A 84 19.77 9.80 6.84
C SER A 84 19.47 9.22 5.45
N PRO A 85 18.82 8.05 5.39
CA PRO A 85 18.86 7.19 4.22
C PRO A 85 18.14 7.79 3.01
N THR A 86 17.38 8.88 3.15
CA THR A 86 16.71 9.58 2.04
C THR A 86 17.42 10.85 1.58
N VAL A 87 18.36 11.41 2.35
CA VAL A 87 18.92 12.75 2.09
C VAL A 87 20.40 12.65 1.69
N LEU A 88 20.70 13.06 0.46
CA LEU A 88 22.07 13.29 0.02
C LEU A 88 22.57 14.59 0.64
N ARG A 89 23.72 14.55 1.31
CA ARG A 89 24.37 15.73 1.88
C ARG A 89 25.73 15.96 1.24
N PHE A 90 25.97 17.21 0.83
CA PHE A 90 27.25 17.65 0.29
C PHE A 90 27.71 18.88 1.06
N ASP A 91 28.92 18.89 1.59
CA ASP A 91 29.44 20.06 2.29
C ASP A 91 29.68 21.21 1.29
N HIS A 92 29.58 22.47 1.75
CA HIS A 92 29.83 23.62 0.90
C HIS A 92 31.17 23.51 0.15
N GLY A 93 31.17 23.76 -1.16
CA GLY A 93 32.34 23.69 -2.01
C GLY A 93 32.68 22.30 -2.55
N THR A 94 31.99 21.24 -2.10
CA THR A 94 32.16 19.87 -2.59
C THR A 94 31.88 19.80 -4.09
N ASP A 95 32.80 19.20 -4.84
CA ASP A 95 32.65 18.92 -6.27
C ASP A 95 32.00 17.55 -6.50
N VAL A 96 30.94 17.52 -7.30
CA VAL A 96 30.24 16.31 -7.75
C VAL A 96 30.02 16.35 -9.26
N LEU A 97 29.73 15.19 -9.86
CA LEU A 97 29.32 15.11 -11.26
C LEU A 97 27.83 14.78 -11.35
N LEU A 98 27.13 15.45 -12.25
CA LEU A 98 25.74 15.16 -12.60
C LEU A 98 25.71 14.36 -13.90
N LEU A 99 25.08 13.18 -13.87
CA LEU A 99 24.95 12.29 -15.02
C LEU A 99 23.51 12.24 -15.51
N CYS A 100 23.32 12.28 -16.84
CA CYS A 100 22.07 11.98 -17.54
C CYS A 100 22.30 10.98 -18.67
N ALA A 101 22.55 9.72 -18.28
CA ALA A 101 22.99 8.65 -19.18
C ALA A 101 22.17 8.52 -20.47
N GLY A 102 22.83 8.67 -21.62
CA GLY A 102 22.21 8.56 -22.95
C GLY A 102 21.36 9.76 -23.38
N SER A 103 21.49 10.90 -22.70
CA SER A 103 20.82 12.16 -23.04
C SER A 103 21.63 13.39 -22.58
N GLY A 104 21.19 14.58 -22.98
CA GLY A 104 21.76 15.83 -22.47
C GLY A 104 21.16 16.28 -21.14
N LEU A 105 21.83 17.22 -20.47
CA LEU A 105 21.37 17.87 -19.24
C LEU A 105 20.70 19.21 -19.54
N ASN A 106 19.54 19.48 -18.95
CA ASN A 106 18.98 20.83 -18.93
C ASN A 106 19.42 21.54 -17.65
N VAL A 107 19.99 22.73 -17.79
CA VAL A 107 20.38 23.61 -16.69
C VAL A 107 19.61 24.92 -16.86
N SER A 108 18.63 25.17 -16.01
CA SER A 108 17.72 26.34 -16.10
C SER A 108 17.13 26.52 -17.50
N LYS A 109 16.58 25.44 -18.08
CA LYS A 109 15.99 25.36 -19.43
C LYS A 109 16.98 25.48 -20.61
N ALA A 110 18.28 25.64 -20.37
CA ALA A 110 19.30 25.54 -21.40
C ALA A 110 19.78 24.09 -21.54
N LEU A 111 19.58 23.50 -22.72
CA LEU A 111 20.03 22.14 -23.00
C LEU A 111 21.55 22.12 -23.26
N LYS A 112 22.25 21.25 -22.55
CA LYS A 112 23.65 20.88 -22.74
C LYS A 112 23.72 19.51 -23.39
N ALA A 113 24.56 19.37 -24.40
CA ALA A 113 24.65 18.14 -25.19
C ALA A 113 25.41 17.03 -24.42
N GLU A 114 26.28 17.43 -23.50
CA GLU A 114 27.04 16.56 -22.62
C GLU A 114 26.11 15.75 -21.72
N SER A 115 26.45 14.48 -21.51
CA SER A 115 25.72 13.58 -20.60
C SER A 115 26.24 13.61 -19.17
N VAL A 116 27.37 14.29 -18.93
CA VAL A 116 27.98 14.47 -17.62
C VAL A 116 28.39 15.94 -17.48
N LEU A 117 28.01 16.60 -16.39
CA LEU A 117 28.43 17.97 -16.06
C LEU A 117 28.97 18.06 -14.63
N PRO A 118 30.04 18.84 -14.39
CA PRO A 118 30.48 19.14 -13.04
C PRO A 118 29.49 20.08 -12.34
N ALA A 119 29.33 19.85 -11.04
CA ALA A 119 28.52 20.68 -10.16
C ALA A 119 29.25 20.87 -8.83
N LYS A 120 29.19 22.09 -8.28
CA LYS A 120 29.78 22.41 -6.97
C LYS A 120 28.69 22.80 -5.99
N CYS A 121 28.67 22.20 -4.80
CA CYS A 121 27.69 22.57 -3.78
C CYS A 121 27.89 24.02 -3.32
N VAL A 122 26.83 24.84 -3.38
CA VAL A 122 26.81 26.21 -2.84
C VAL A 122 26.09 26.25 -1.50
N GLY A 123 24.93 25.60 -1.37
CA GLY A 123 24.19 25.55 -0.11
C GLY A 123 22.69 25.36 -0.29
N GLY A 124 22.02 24.75 0.69
CA GLY A 124 20.60 24.45 0.63
C GLY A 124 20.30 23.41 -0.44
N ARG A 125 19.75 23.83 -1.58
CA ARG A 125 19.56 22.98 -2.78
C ARG A 125 20.33 23.49 -3.99
N THR A 126 21.15 24.50 -3.78
CA THR A 126 21.78 25.26 -4.85
C THR A 126 23.14 24.68 -5.20
N PHE A 127 23.34 24.43 -6.49
CA PHE A 127 24.61 23.98 -7.05
C PHE A 127 25.10 24.99 -8.09
N ARG A 128 26.41 25.17 -8.17
CA ARG A 128 27.04 25.87 -9.29
C ARG A 128 27.30 24.86 -10.41
N VAL A 129 26.56 24.97 -11.50
CA VAL A 129 26.64 24.10 -12.68
C VAL A 129 26.89 24.97 -13.90
N ASP A 130 27.92 24.66 -14.70
CA ASP A 130 28.29 25.46 -15.88
C ASP A 130 28.46 26.97 -15.58
N GLY A 131 29.12 27.27 -14.45
CA GLY A 131 29.35 28.64 -13.98
C GLY A 131 28.13 29.36 -13.39
N LYS A 132 26.94 28.76 -13.39
CA LYS A 132 25.69 29.37 -12.87
C LYS A 132 25.23 28.71 -11.58
N GLU A 133 24.78 29.49 -10.62
CA GLU A 133 24.12 28.98 -9.42
C GLU A 133 22.66 28.67 -9.71
N VAL A 134 22.27 27.42 -9.53
CA VAL A 134 20.95 26.89 -9.89
C VAL A 134 20.40 26.03 -8.75
N ASP A 135 19.10 26.13 -8.47
CA ASP A 135 18.42 25.17 -7.60
C ASP A 135 18.39 23.81 -8.30
N PHE A 136 18.62 22.73 -7.56
CA PHE A 136 18.57 21.37 -8.09
C PHE A 136 17.29 21.05 -8.87
N LYS A 137 16.14 21.64 -8.51
CA LYS A 137 14.87 21.45 -9.25
C LYS A 137 14.96 21.93 -10.71
N ASP A 138 15.88 22.86 -10.99
CA ASP A 138 16.10 23.46 -12.30
C ASP A 138 17.20 22.72 -13.09
N VAL A 139 17.60 21.54 -12.62
CA VAL A 139 18.54 20.64 -13.30
C VAL A 139 17.90 19.27 -13.52
N TRP A 140 17.70 18.88 -14.78
CA TRP A 140 17.06 17.61 -15.14
C TRP A 140 17.56 17.04 -16.45
N CYS A 141 17.46 15.72 -16.63
CA CYS A 141 17.82 15.04 -17.86
C CYS A 141 16.80 15.31 -18.97
N GLN A 142 17.25 15.47 -20.21
CA GLN A 142 16.35 15.60 -21.37
C GLN A 142 15.47 14.37 -21.56
N LYS A 143 15.98 13.18 -21.23
CA LYS A 143 15.27 11.90 -21.28
C LYS A 143 15.63 11.08 -20.04
N HIS A 144 14.85 10.04 -19.76
CA HIS A 144 15.21 9.08 -18.72
C HIS A 144 16.56 8.41 -19.04
N HIS A 145 17.28 8.06 -17.98
CA HIS A 145 18.53 7.33 -18.08
C HIS A 145 18.39 6.07 -18.92
N LYS A 146 19.22 5.95 -19.95
CA LYS A 146 19.26 4.77 -20.81
C LYS A 146 20.31 3.79 -20.30
N SER A 147 19.85 2.74 -19.63
CA SER A 147 20.71 1.59 -19.32
C SER A 147 21.11 0.83 -20.59
N LYS A 148 22.33 0.33 -20.64
CA LYS A 148 22.88 -0.53 -21.70
C LYS A 148 23.38 -1.84 -21.12
N VAL A 149 23.38 -2.88 -21.95
CA VAL A 149 24.02 -4.16 -21.64
C VAL A 149 25.19 -4.39 -22.59
N ARG A 150 26.35 -4.76 -22.06
CA ARG A 150 27.57 -5.02 -22.85
C ARG A 150 28.33 -6.24 -22.35
N SER A 151 29.04 -6.90 -23.26
CA SER A 151 29.97 -7.99 -22.91
C SER A 151 31.30 -7.41 -22.46
N THR A 152 31.91 -8.03 -21.45
CA THR A 152 33.30 -7.71 -21.04
C THR A 152 34.33 -8.63 -21.69
N GLY A 153 33.88 -9.68 -22.39
CA GLY A 153 34.73 -10.74 -22.95
C GLY A 153 35.28 -11.73 -21.91
N LYS A 154 35.28 -11.39 -20.61
CA LYS A 154 35.77 -12.27 -19.53
C LYS A 154 34.89 -13.50 -19.39
N LYS A 155 35.50 -14.67 -19.22
CA LYS A 155 34.78 -15.93 -19.01
C LYS A 155 34.33 -16.09 -17.56
N CYS A 156 33.21 -16.76 -17.36
CA CYS A 156 32.66 -17.10 -16.05
C CYS A 156 31.94 -18.46 -16.12
N ALA A 157 31.76 -19.11 -14.97
CA ALA A 157 31.23 -20.47 -14.90
C ALA A 157 31.94 -21.43 -15.90
N SER A 158 31.27 -22.49 -16.35
CA SER A 158 31.82 -23.41 -17.36
C SER A 158 31.72 -22.90 -18.80
N ARG A 159 30.61 -22.24 -19.16
CA ARG A 159 30.32 -21.77 -20.54
C ARG A 159 29.87 -20.30 -20.61
N GLY A 160 29.94 -19.58 -19.51
CA GLY A 160 29.45 -18.21 -19.39
C GLY A 160 30.47 -17.15 -19.83
N THR A 161 29.96 -15.97 -20.14
CA THR A 161 30.74 -14.74 -20.33
C THR A 161 30.15 -13.66 -19.43
N ILE A 162 31.01 -12.81 -18.86
CA ILE A 162 30.59 -11.70 -18.01
C ILE A 162 30.04 -10.58 -18.87
N TYR A 163 28.82 -10.15 -18.55
CA TYR A 163 28.16 -8.97 -19.08
C TYR A 163 27.92 -7.97 -17.97
N GLU A 164 27.79 -6.71 -18.34
CA GLU A 164 27.46 -5.63 -17.42
C GLU A 164 26.20 -4.91 -17.93
N ILE A 165 25.26 -4.66 -17.03
CA ILE A 165 24.17 -3.69 -17.24
C ILE A 165 24.52 -2.43 -16.46
N GLY A 166 24.41 -1.28 -17.10
CA GLY A 166 24.85 -0.03 -16.50
C GLY A 166 24.61 1.19 -17.37
N PHE A 167 25.30 2.27 -17.03
CA PHE A 167 25.15 3.57 -17.69
C PHE A 167 26.46 3.99 -18.33
N GLU A 168 26.39 4.55 -19.54
CA GLU A 168 27.51 5.28 -20.11
C GLU A 168 27.58 6.67 -19.48
N ALA A 169 28.75 7.02 -18.94
CA ALA A 169 29.06 8.30 -18.31
C ALA A 169 30.37 8.83 -18.93
N GLY A 170 30.26 9.52 -20.06
CA GLY A 170 31.41 9.88 -20.88
C GLY A 170 32.18 8.64 -21.36
N ASN A 171 33.47 8.55 -21.00
CA ASN A 171 34.33 7.41 -21.37
C ASN A 171 34.26 6.24 -20.35
N VAL A 172 33.47 6.39 -19.30
CA VAL A 172 33.33 5.42 -18.21
C VAL A 172 31.99 4.70 -18.34
N PHE A 173 31.95 3.43 -17.95
CA PHE A 173 30.72 2.67 -17.86
C PHE A 173 30.43 2.31 -16.40
N LEU A 174 29.38 2.93 -15.87
CA LEU A 174 28.89 2.70 -14.52
C LEU A 174 28.15 1.37 -14.47
N ARG A 175 28.86 0.31 -14.09
CA ARG A 175 28.25 -1.00 -13.88
C ARG A 175 27.26 -0.93 -12.72
N ASN A 176 25.99 -1.20 -13.03
CA ASN A 176 24.94 -1.40 -12.03
C ASN A 176 24.82 -2.89 -11.65
N ILE A 177 24.71 -3.75 -12.65
CA ILE A 177 24.55 -5.20 -12.48
C ILE A 177 25.63 -5.92 -13.29
N GLU A 178 26.28 -6.92 -12.69
CA GLU A 178 27.14 -7.87 -13.41
C GLU A 178 26.36 -9.17 -13.65
N LEU A 179 26.54 -9.80 -14.80
CA LEU A 179 25.84 -11.03 -15.17
C LEU A 179 26.86 -12.07 -15.66
N CYS A 180 26.72 -13.32 -15.24
CA CYS A 180 27.35 -14.44 -15.92
C CYS A 180 26.38 -15.10 -16.89
N TYR A 181 26.48 -14.79 -18.18
CA TYR A 181 25.51 -15.20 -19.20
C TYR A 181 26.05 -16.28 -20.15
N ASP A 182 25.23 -17.28 -20.41
CA ASP A 182 25.44 -18.33 -21.41
C ASP A 182 24.54 -18.12 -22.61
N ALA A 183 25.10 -17.58 -23.68
CA ALA A 183 24.38 -17.33 -24.92
C ALA A 183 23.89 -18.61 -25.60
N LYS A 184 24.55 -19.77 -25.40
CA LYS A 184 24.16 -21.03 -26.04
C LYS A 184 22.85 -21.55 -25.47
N SER A 185 22.63 -21.49 -24.17
CA SER A 185 21.37 -21.91 -23.54
C SER A 185 20.40 -20.74 -23.29
N SER A 186 20.81 -19.51 -23.58
CA SER A 186 20.07 -18.28 -23.22
C SER A 186 19.75 -18.23 -21.72
N ASN A 187 20.75 -18.54 -20.90
CA ASN A 187 20.65 -18.62 -19.44
C ASN A 187 21.59 -17.65 -18.75
N THR A 188 21.14 -17.05 -17.64
CA THR A 188 22.01 -16.31 -16.73
C THR A 188 22.29 -17.17 -15.52
N TYR A 189 23.56 -17.57 -15.32
CA TYR A 189 23.96 -18.40 -14.19
C TYR A 189 23.77 -17.66 -12.87
N TRP A 190 24.19 -16.40 -12.84
CA TRP A 190 23.98 -15.49 -11.72
C TRP A 190 24.06 -14.03 -12.19
N SER A 191 23.40 -13.15 -11.45
CA SER A 191 23.55 -11.71 -11.49
C SER A 191 24.09 -11.21 -10.16
N ARG A 192 24.99 -10.23 -10.17
CA ARG A 192 25.51 -9.55 -8.99
C ARG A 192 25.02 -8.10 -8.97
N GLY A 193 24.45 -7.69 -7.85
CA GLY A 193 24.15 -6.29 -7.53
C GLY A 193 24.54 -5.97 -6.08
N THR A 194 24.47 -4.70 -5.73
CA THR A 194 24.74 -4.22 -4.37
C THR A 194 23.45 -3.71 -3.75
N VAL A 195 23.10 -4.23 -2.57
CA VAL A 195 22.04 -3.66 -1.74
C VAL A 195 22.69 -2.69 -0.78
N VAL A 196 22.58 -1.40 -1.06
CA VAL A 196 23.25 -0.35 -0.27
C VAL A 196 22.67 -0.21 1.14
N ALA A 197 23.49 0.22 2.08
CA ALA A 197 23.13 0.44 3.48
C ALA A 197 21.94 1.41 3.64
N SER A 198 21.81 2.39 2.75
CA SER A 198 20.71 3.36 2.74
C SER A 198 19.44 2.88 2.01
N ILE A 199 19.33 1.60 1.63
CA ILE A 199 18.20 1.07 0.83
C ILE A 199 16.81 1.33 1.42
N ALA A 200 16.70 1.56 2.73
CA ALA A 200 15.45 1.98 3.38
C ALA A 200 14.90 3.31 2.85
N GLY A 201 15.76 4.17 2.29
CA GLY A 201 15.44 5.47 1.71
C GLY A 201 15.23 5.50 0.20
N LYS A 202 15.37 4.36 -0.49
CA LYS A 202 15.23 4.24 -1.96
C LYS A 202 14.02 4.96 -2.54
N GLN A 203 14.12 5.30 -3.82
CA GLN A 203 13.02 5.91 -4.57
C GLN A 203 11.84 4.92 -4.70
N THR A 204 10.62 5.40 -4.41
CA THR A 204 9.43 4.54 -4.28
C THR A 204 8.41 4.73 -5.40
N LYS A 205 8.69 5.54 -6.43
CA LYS A 205 7.84 5.74 -7.62
C LYS A 205 8.32 4.82 -8.74
N PRO A 206 7.86 3.56 -8.83
CA PRO A 206 8.41 2.61 -9.79
C PRO A 206 7.81 2.91 -11.16
N ARG A 207 8.67 3.17 -12.15
CA ARG A 207 8.27 3.25 -13.55
C ARG A 207 7.79 1.88 -14.02
N LYS A 208 6.68 1.84 -14.77
CA LYS A 208 6.27 0.61 -15.47
C LYS A 208 7.19 0.40 -16.67
N ASN A 209 8.19 -0.44 -16.51
CA ASN A 209 9.10 -0.78 -17.60
C ASN A 209 8.69 -2.06 -18.31
N ASN A 210 8.79 -2.02 -19.63
CA ASN A 210 8.78 -3.22 -20.44
C ASN A 210 10.17 -3.84 -20.41
N PHE A 211 10.21 -5.17 -20.40
CA PHE A 211 11.49 -5.86 -20.44
C PHE A 211 12.17 -5.69 -21.80
N ASN A 212 13.45 -5.36 -21.77
CA ASN A 212 14.29 -5.25 -22.95
C ASN A 212 15.09 -6.54 -23.16
N THR A 213 15.15 -7.03 -24.39
CA THR A 213 15.97 -8.19 -24.76
C THR A 213 17.45 -7.83 -24.87
N GLY A 214 17.76 -6.56 -25.15
CA GLY A 214 19.07 -6.15 -25.64
C GLY A 214 19.48 -6.94 -26.90
N ASN A 215 20.78 -6.93 -27.20
CA ASN A 215 21.39 -7.73 -28.27
C ASN A 215 21.98 -9.04 -27.72
N MET A 216 21.26 -9.72 -26.82
CA MET A 216 21.80 -10.88 -26.10
C MET A 216 21.21 -12.23 -26.51
N PHE A 217 19.99 -12.25 -27.05
CA PHE A 217 19.27 -13.48 -27.36
C PHE A 217 19.32 -13.75 -28.86
N SER A 218 19.93 -14.88 -29.24
CA SER A 218 19.99 -15.36 -30.62
C SER A 218 19.33 -16.74 -30.73
N GLY A 219 18.53 -16.92 -31.79
CA GLY A 219 17.83 -18.18 -32.07
C GLY A 219 16.71 -18.54 -31.08
N VAL A 220 16.20 -17.58 -30.30
CA VAL A 220 15.05 -17.78 -29.41
C VAL A 220 14.27 -16.48 -29.19
N SER A 221 12.94 -16.54 -29.19
CA SER A 221 12.11 -15.39 -28.81
C SER A 221 11.83 -15.38 -27.30
N VAL A 222 12.74 -14.79 -26.50
CA VAL A 222 12.58 -14.72 -25.04
C VAL A 222 11.29 -14.01 -24.60
N LYS A 223 10.86 -12.97 -25.33
CA LYS A 223 9.58 -12.29 -25.04
C LYS A 223 8.37 -13.21 -25.26
N ALA A 224 8.42 -14.10 -26.24
CA ALA A 224 7.36 -15.07 -26.49
C ALA A 224 7.34 -16.16 -25.42
N ALA A 225 8.52 -16.68 -25.04
CA ALA A 225 8.68 -17.73 -24.01
C ALA A 225 7.98 -17.43 -22.68
N TYR A 226 7.91 -16.16 -22.29
CA TYR A 226 7.23 -15.73 -21.05
C TYR A 226 5.73 -15.45 -21.19
N LYS A 227 5.13 -15.64 -22.36
CA LYS A 227 3.67 -15.57 -22.52
C LYS A 227 3.04 -16.87 -22.04
N ARG A 228 2.00 -16.78 -21.21
CA ARG A 228 1.31 -17.96 -20.65
C ARG A 228 0.80 -18.93 -21.72
N ALA A 229 0.26 -18.40 -22.83
CA ALA A 229 -0.17 -19.22 -23.96
C ALA A 229 1.01 -19.98 -24.60
N GLU A 230 2.16 -19.34 -24.77
CA GLU A 230 3.36 -19.99 -25.31
C GLU A 230 3.91 -21.06 -24.34
N GLN A 231 3.90 -20.79 -23.03
CA GLN A 231 4.31 -21.76 -22.01
C GLN A 231 3.44 -23.01 -22.05
N TYR A 232 2.13 -22.85 -22.21
CA TYR A 232 1.19 -23.96 -22.34
C TYR A 232 1.50 -24.82 -23.57
N LEU A 233 1.72 -24.18 -24.73
CA LEU A 233 2.09 -24.88 -25.96
C LEU A 233 3.47 -25.56 -25.86
N THR A 234 4.42 -24.91 -25.20
CA THR A 234 5.74 -25.49 -24.92
C THR A 234 5.62 -26.72 -24.04
N PHE A 235 4.78 -26.69 -23.01
CA PHE A 235 4.52 -27.83 -22.16
C PHE A 235 3.83 -28.97 -22.92
N LEU A 236 2.83 -28.70 -23.76
CA LEU A 236 2.25 -29.74 -24.63
C LEU A 236 3.34 -30.42 -25.47
N ALA A 237 4.20 -29.63 -26.11
CA ALA A 237 5.30 -30.18 -26.88
C ALA A 237 6.29 -31.00 -26.03
N LEU A 238 6.53 -30.63 -24.76
CA LEU A 238 7.42 -31.38 -23.85
C LEU A 238 6.78 -32.65 -23.26
N PHE A 239 5.46 -32.69 -23.13
CA PHE A 239 4.69 -33.80 -22.54
C PHE A 239 3.91 -34.62 -23.58
N ASP A 240 4.41 -34.69 -24.81
CA ASP A 240 3.87 -35.51 -25.92
C ASP A 240 2.37 -35.24 -26.17
N ASP A 241 1.99 -33.96 -26.13
CA ASP A 241 0.63 -33.44 -26.30
C ASP A 241 -0.39 -33.95 -25.26
N GLU A 242 0.08 -34.49 -24.13
CA GLU A 242 -0.74 -34.96 -23.00
C GLU A 242 -1.36 -33.80 -22.21
N LYS A 243 -2.48 -33.28 -22.73
CA LYS A 243 -3.18 -32.13 -22.18
C LYS A 243 -3.54 -32.26 -20.70
N PHE A 244 -3.89 -33.46 -20.24
CA PHE A 244 -4.24 -33.70 -18.82
C PHE A 244 -3.04 -33.45 -17.89
N VAL A 245 -1.85 -33.91 -18.27
CA VAL A 245 -0.60 -33.66 -17.52
C VAL A 245 -0.30 -32.17 -17.50
N VAL A 246 -0.38 -31.51 -18.66
CA VAL A 246 -0.12 -30.07 -18.77
C VAL A 246 -1.08 -29.24 -17.92
N ASP A 247 -2.37 -29.59 -17.91
CA ASP A 247 -3.38 -28.87 -17.12
C ASP A 247 -3.16 -29.01 -15.60
N ASN A 248 -2.43 -30.03 -15.12
CA ASN A 248 -2.04 -30.14 -13.70
C ASN A 248 -0.96 -29.12 -13.30
N TYR A 249 -0.08 -28.75 -14.24
CA TYR A 249 1.02 -27.80 -13.99
C TYR A 249 0.67 -26.37 -14.40
N LEU A 250 -0.02 -26.21 -15.53
CA LEU A 250 -0.40 -24.92 -16.13
C LEU A 250 -1.92 -24.87 -16.41
N PRO A 251 -2.78 -24.97 -15.38
CA PRO A 251 -4.22 -24.89 -15.56
C PRO A 251 -4.63 -23.55 -16.15
N ARG A 252 -5.44 -23.59 -17.21
CA ARG A 252 -5.89 -22.39 -17.96
C ARG A 252 -6.63 -21.35 -17.11
N ASN A 253 -7.27 -21.80 -16.02
CA ASN A 253 -8.10 -20.97 -15.15
C ASN A 253 -7.39 -20.49 -13.87
N ASP A 254 -6.13 -20.85 -13.66
CA ASP A 254 -5.34 -20.39 -12.52
C ASP A 254 -4.54 -19.15 -12.92
N ASN A 255 -4.45 -18.14 -12.05
CA ASN A 255 -3.70 -16.90 -12.31
C ASN A 255 -2.35 -16.81 -11.57
N ASN A 256 -1.91 -17.91 -10.96
CA ASN A 256 -0.69 -18.03 -10.16
C ASN A 256 0.22 -19.17 -10.64
N LEU A 257 -0.29 -20.16 -11.37
CA LEU A 257 0.50 -21.23 -11.98
C LEU A 257 0.95 -20.84 -13.39
N PHE A 258 2.11 -20.20 -13.46
CA PHE A 258 2.87 -19.90 -14.68
C PHE A 258 4.29 -19.46 -14.32
N PHE A 259 5.20 -19.45 -15.29
CA PHE A 259 6.54 -18.89 -15.10
C PHE A 259 6.55 -17.38 -15.34
N ALA A 260 6.85 -16.65 -14.29
CA ALA A 260 7.12 -15.23 -14.34
C ALA A 260 8.58 -14.94 -14.70
N ARG A 261 8.81 -13.69 -15.12
CA ARG A 261 10.15 -13.11 -15.30
C ARG A 261 10.71 -12.78 -13.92
N GLY A 262 11.21 -13.80 -13.22
CA GLY A 262 11.76 -13.64 -11.89
C GLY A 262 13.10 -12.93 -11.97
N HIS A 263 13.22 -11.78 -11.31
CA HIS A 263 14.45 -10.99 -11.34
C HIS A 263 15.55 -11.65 -10.52
N LEU A 264 16.79 -11.62 -11.01
CA LEU A 264 17.97 -12.02 -10.24
C LEU A 264 18.45 -10.85 -9.36
N VAL A 265 18.70 -9.68 -9.94
CA VAL A 265 18.75 -8.42 -9.19
C VAL A 265 17.38 -7.77 -9.24
N ALA A 266 16.68 -7.74 -8.10
CA ALA A 266 15.33 -7.22 -8.03
C ALA A 266 15.30 -5.70 -8.16
N ASN A 267 14.29 -5.15 -8.82
CA ASN A 267 14.02 -3.71 -8.83
C ASN A 267 14.08 -3.13 -7.40
N ALA A 268 13.47 -3.82 -6.43
CA ALA A 268 13.42 -3.34 -5.06
C ALA A 268 14.79 -3.33 -4.34
N ASP A 269 15.82 -4.00 -4.87
CA ASP A 269 17.18 -4.01 -4.33
C ASP A 269 17.98 -2.77 -4.74
N GLU A 270 17.45 -1.95 -5.67
CA GLU A 270 18.11 -0.76 -6.21
C GLU A 270 17.62 0.54 -5.55
N TYR A 271 18.53 1.49 -5.35
CA TYR A 271 18.25 2.75 -4.67
C TYR A 271 17.56 3.78 -5.60
N TYR A 272 18.21 4.12 -6.71
CA TYR A 272 17.72 5.12 -7.67
C TYR A 272 16.78 4.51 -8.72
N GLY A 273 15.80 5.28 -9.17
CA GLY A 273 14.87 4.91 -10.24
C GLY A 273 15.59 4.52 -11.53
N ALA A 274 16.70 5.19 -11.87
CA ALA A 274 17.53 4.81 -13.01
C ALA A 274 18.09 3.39 -12.88
N GLN A 275 18.57 3.00 -11.69
CA GLN A 275 19.07 1.65 -11.42
C GLN A 275 17.93 0.63 -11.42
N GLN A 276 16.80 0.98 -10.81
CA GLN A 276 15.57 0.19 -10.83
C GLN A 276 15.13 -0.12 -12.27
N ASP A 277 15.18 0.86 -13.17
CA ASP A 277 14.88 0.71 -14.59
C ASP A 277 15.87 -0.26 -15.28
N GLY A 278 17.14 -0.20 -14.89
CA GLY A 278 18.20 -1.11 -15.34
C GLY A 278 17.97 -2.58 -14.99
N THR A 279 17.08 -2.91 -14.05
CA THR A 279 16.79 -4.31 -13.69
C THR A 279 15.94 -5.06 -14.74
N PHE A 280 15.26 -4.34 -15.64
CA PHE A 280 14.28 -4.90 -16.59
C PHE A 280 14.89 -5.45 -17.90
N PHE A 281 16.11 -5.98 -17.87
CA PHE A 281 16.65 -6.75 -19.00
C PHE A 281 16.25 -8.22 -18.86
N PHE A 282 15.88 -8.88 -19.96
CA PHE A 282 15.65 -10.32 -19.96
C PHE A 282 16.89 -11.13 -19.57
N ALA A 283 18.09 -10.54 -19.69
CA ALA A 283 19.32 -11.15 -19.21
C ALA A 283 19.46 -11.14 -17.67
N ASN A 284 18.65 -10.36 -16.96
CA ASN A 284 18.62 -10.32 -15.49
C ASN A 284 17.42 -11.11 -14.92
N VAL A 285 16.85 -12.05 -15.69
CA VAL A 285 15.75 -12.89 -15.20
C VAL A 285 15.96 -14.36 -15.47
N VAL A 286 15.32 -15.18 -14.64
CA VAL A 286 15.15 -16.62 -14.87
C VAL A 286 13.67 -16.99 -14.77
N PRO A 287 13.21 -18.09 -15.39
CA PRO A 287 11.85 -18.57 -15.19
C PRO A 287 11.60 -18.96 -13.74
N MET A 288 10.71 -18.24 -13.05
CA MET A 288 10.31 -18.60 -11.69
C MET A 288 8.82 -18.84 -11.66
N TRP A 289 8.37 -19.89 -10.97
CA TRP A 289 6.94 -20.04 -10.70
C TRP A 289 6.41 -18.80 -10.01
N GLN A 290 5.31 -18.24 -10.51
CA GLN A 290 4.76 -16.99 -9.98
C GLN A 290 4.41 -17.09 -8.48
N LEU A 291 3.93 -18.25 -8.01
CA LEU A 291 3.71 -18.54 -6.59
C LEU A 291 4.98 -18.42 -5.73
N ILE A 292 6.14 -18.72 -6.31
CA ILE A 292 7.44 -18.70 -5.63
C ILE A 292 8.04 -17.31 -5.69
N ASN A 293 8.03 -16.70 -6.88
CA ASN A 293 8.49 -15.33 -7.14
C ASN A 293 7.77 -14.32 -6.21
N ASN A 294 6.44 -14.42 -6.07
CA ASN A 294 5.66 -13.60 -5.13
C ASN A 294 5.53 -14.20 -3.71
N GLY A 295 6.14 -15.36 -3.49
CA GLY A 295 6.05 -16.14 -2.27
C GLY A 295 7.28 -15.98 -1.39
N ASN A 296 7.97 -17.09 -1.14
CA ASN A 296 9.09 -17.12 -0.21
C ASN A 296 10.34 -16.43 -0.77
N TRP A 297 10.49 -16.42 -2.10
CA TRP A 297 11.57 -15.71 -2.76
C TRP A 297 11.55 -14.20 -2.43
N LYS A 298 10.38 -13.56 -2.57
CA LYS A 298 10.20 -12.15 -2.18
C LYS A 298 10.56 -11.88 -0.72
N LYS A 299 10.27 -12.83 0.18
CA LYS A 299 10.62 -12.69 1.61
C LYS A 299 12.14 -12.72 1.83
N VAL A 300 12.87 -13.55 1.07
CA VAL A 300 14.33 -13.56 1.08
C VAL A 300 14.86 -12.21 0.61
N GLU A 301 14.34 -11.67 -0.49
CA GLU A 301 14.72 -10.34 -0.97
C GLU A 301 14.44 -9.24 0.07
N ASP A 302 13.26 -9.26 0.71
CA ASP A 302 12.91 -8.34 1.80
C ASP A 302 13.88 -8.45 2.99
N TRP A 303 14.28 -9.67 3.35
CA TRP A 303 15.21 -9.92 4.44
C TRP A 303 16.60 -9.34 4.15
N VAL A 304 17.10 -9.49 2.93
CA VAL A 304 18.42 -8.94 2.55
C VAL A 304 18.41 -7.42 2.65
N ARG A 305 17.36 -6.75 2.14
CA ARG A 305 17.21 -5.29 2.26
C ARG A 305 17.12 -4.81 3.70
N GLN A 306 16.37 -5.53 4.54
CA GLN A 306 16.27 -5.20 5.96
C GLN A 306 17.59 -5.41 6.69
N THR A 307 18.40 -6.39 6.28
CA THR A 307 19.71 -6.64 6.86
C THR A 307 20.69 -5.53 6.51
N ALA A 308 20.75 -5.12 5.23
CA ALA A 308 21.58 -3.99 4.79
C ALA A 308 21.21 -2.70 5.54
N ALA A 309 19.92 -2.36 5.59
CA ALA A 309 19.43 -1.17 6.28
C ALA A 309 19.61 -1.23 7.80
N GLY A 310 19.29 -2.38 8.42
CA GLY A 310 19.33 -2.53 9.88
C GLY A 310 20.75 -2.57 10.44
N LYS A 311 21.69 -3.17 9.70
CA LYS A 311 23.11 -3.20 10.07
C LYS A 311 23.90 -2.00 9.53
N ARG A 312 23.29 -1.18 8.66
CA ARG A 312 23.92 -0.04 7.99
C ARG A 312 25.18 -0.45 7.20
N VAL A 313 25.12 -1.59 6.50
CA VAL A 313 26.22 -2.12 5.68
C VAL A 313 25.74 -2.33 4.25
N ASP A 314 26.66 -2.15 3.30
CA ASP A 314 26.44 -2.54 1.92
C ASP A 314 26.57 -4.06 1.80
N LEU A 315 25.59 -4.70 1.15
CA LEU A 315 25.62 -6.14 0.90
C LEU A 315 25.86 -6.39 -0.58
N SER A 316 26.94 -7.12 -0.89
CA SER A 316 27.15 -7.69 -2.21
C SER A 316 26.33 -8.96 -2.36
N VAL A 317 25.49 -9.01 -3.40
CA VAL A 317 24.51 -10.08 -3.56
C VAL A 317 24.62 -10.71 -4.94
N TRP A 318 24.96 -11.99 -4.97
CA TRP A 318 24.91 -12.83 -6.15
C TRP A 318 23.63 -13.65 -6.11
N THR A 319 22.76 -13.44 -7.08
CA THR A 319 21.52 -14.16 -7.22
C THR A 319 21.59 -15.01 -8.48
N GLY A 320 21.26 -16.30 -8.39
CA GLY A 320 21.35 -17.17 -9.54
C GLY A 320 20.52 -18.44 -9.39
N SER A 321 20.88 -19.43 -10.20
CA SER A 321 20.21 -20.72 -10.17
C SER A 321 21.15 -21.92 -10.32
N VAL A 322 20.68 -23.06 -9.81
CA VAL A 322 21.35 -24.36 -9.88
C VAL A 322 20.38 -25.39 -10.46
N GLY A 323 20.87 -26.18 -11.43
CA GLY A 323 20.11 -27.27 -12.05
C GLY A 323 18.93 -26.83 -12.93
N VAL A 324 18.29 -27.81 -13.56
CA VAL A 324 17.06 -27.62 -14.35
C VAL A 324 15.91 -28.31 -13.62
N LEU A 325 14.75 -27.65 -13.56
CA LEU A 325 13.54 -28.21 -12.96
C LEU A 325 13.10 -29.42 -13.77
N GLU A 326 12.84 -30.51 -13.06
CA GLU A 326 12.21 -31.71 -13.61
C GLU A 326 10.78 -31.81 -13.08
N LEU A 327 9.83 -32.13 -13.97
CA LEU A 327 8.44 -32.45 -13.60
C LEU A 327 8.06 -33.83 -14.16
N PRO A 328 7.34 -34.67 -13.40
CA PRO A 328 6.95 -35.99 -13.87
C PRO A 328 5.91 -35.92 -14.99
N ASP A 329 6.04 -36.79 -15.99
CA ASP A 329 4.98 -37.09 -16.95
C ASP A 329 3.89 -38.01 -16.35
N LYS A 330 2.96 -38.50 -17.20
CA LYS A 330 1.87 -39.39 -16.76
C LYS A 330 2.36 -40.75 -16.24
N GLU A 331 3.54 -41.22 -16.66
CA GLU A 331 4.19 -42.43 -16.14
C GLU A 331 5.10 -42.15 -14.93
N GLY A 332 5.20 -40.89 -14.50
CA GLY A 332 6.08 -40.48 -13.40
C GLY A 332 7.54 -40.28 -13.81
N LYS A 333 7.87 -40.36 -15.11
CA LYS A 333 9.24 -40.15 -15.60
C LYS A 333 9.57 -38.64 -15.59
N PRO A 334 10.76 -38.25 -15.09
CA PRO A 334 11.14 -36.84 -15.00
C PRO A 334 11.41 -36.24 -16.38
N ILE A 335 10.82 -35.07 -16.64
CA ILE A 335 11.03 -34.27 -17.85
C ILE A 335 11.68 -32.93 -17.49
N ASP A 336 12.84 -32.64 -18.09
CA ASP A 336 13.50 -31.34 -17.97
C ASP A 336 12.62 -30.21 -18.55
N ILE A 337 12.45 -29.13 -17.80
CA ILE A 337 11.62 -28.00 -18.24
C ILE A 337 12.47 -26.87 -18.82
N TYR A 338 12.24 -26.56 -20.09
CA TYR A 338 12.81 -25.43 -20.83
C TYR A 338 11.69 -24.60 -21.45
N LEU A 339 11.79 -23.26 -21.38
CA LEU A 339 10.80 -22.36 -22.00
C LEU A 339 11.16 -21.99 -23.44
N THR A 340 11.63 -22.97 -24.21
CA THR A 340 11.89 -22.76 -25.63
C THR A 340 10.56 -22.65 -26.38
N PRO A 341 10.26 -21.53 -27.07
CA PRO A 341 9.04 -21.38 -27.85
C PRO A 341 8.86 -22.53 -28.85
N VAL A 342 7.62 -22.90 -29.15
CA VAL A 342 7.30 -24.07 -29.98
C VAL A 342 7.93 -23.96 -31.37
N LYS A 343 7.91 -22.76 -31.95
CA LYS A 343 8.55 -22.48 -33.25
C LYS A 343 10.05 -22.79 -33.27
N ASP A 344 10.69 -22.81 -32.11
CA ASP A 344 12.11 -23.05 -31.93
C ASP A 344 12.37 -24.50 -31.49
N SER A 345 11.41 -25.43 -31.64
CA SER A 345 11.55 -26.88 -31.40
C SER A 345 12.00 -27.27 -29.97
N PRO A 346 11.15 -27.14 -28.94
CA PRO A 346 11.53 -27.30 -27.52
C PRO A 346 12.16 -28.63 -27.13
N ARG A 347 11.87 -29.74 -27.84
CA ARG A 347 12.51 -31.04 -27.59
C ARG A 347 13.95 -31.12 -28.09
N LYS A 348 14.27 -30.39 -29.17
CA LYS A 348 15.58 -30.42 -29.83
C LYS A 348 16.49 -29.30 -29.34
N ASN A 349 15.91 -28.12 -29.14
CA ASN A 349 16.64 -26.92 -28.73
C ASN A 349 16.35 -26.60 -27.27
N LYS A 350 17.30 -26.92 -26.39
CA LYS A 350 17.20 -26.63 -24.95
C LYS A 350 17.63 -25.18 -24.66
N LYS A 351 16.70 -24.23 -24.75
CA LYS A 351 16.89 -22.79 -24.44
C LYS A 351 16.02 -22.37 -23.25
N ILE A 352 16.49 -21.37 -22.48
CA ILE A 352 15.77 -20.78 -21.35
C ILE A 352 15.40 -21.87 -20.32
N PRO A 353 16.40 -22.50 -19.67
CA PRO A 353 16.14 -23.52 -18.66
C PRO A 353 15.31 -22.95 -17.52
N VAL A 354 14.31 -23.70 -17.05
CA VAL A 354 13.65 -23.41 -15.79
C VAL A 354 14.55 -23.92 -14.67
N PRO A 355 15.00 -23.09 -13.73
CA PRO A 355 15.89 -23.50 -12.67
C PRO A 355 15.22 -24.44 -11.67
N ARG A 356 15.97 -25.41 -11.15
CA ARG A 356 15.53 -26.29 -10.04
C ARG A 356 15.59 -25.58 -8.71
N ILE A 357 16.75 -24.98 -8.41
CA ILE A 357 17.01 -24.20 -7.19
C ILE A 357 17.39 -22.77 -7.58
N LEU A 358 16.80 -21.81 -6.87
CA LEU A 358 17.21 -20.41 -6.86
C LEU A 358 18.12 -20.19 -5.66
N PHE A 359 19.15 -19.35 -5.79
CA PHE A 359 19.99 -18.97 -4.65
C PHE A 359 20.23 -17.47 -4.57
N LYS A 360 20.38 -16.96 -3.35
CA LYS A 360 20.86 -15.60 -3.05
C LYS A 360 22.05 -15.71 -2.10
N TYR A 361 23.23 -15.52 -2.65
CA TYR A 361 24.52 -15.55 -1.96
C TYR A 361 24.85 -14.12 -1.53
N VAL A 362 24.82 -13.86 -0.22
CA VAL A 362 24.85 -12.52 0.37
C VAL A 362 26.10 -12.38 1.22
N VAL A 363 26.92 -11.38 0.93
CA VAL A 363 28.16 -11.12 1.66
C VAL A 363 28.25 -9.65 2.01
N ASP A 364 28.49 -9.40 3.29
CA ASP A 364 29.08 -8.16 3.79
C ASP A 364 30.60 -8.33 3.65
N GLU A 365 31.16 -7.72 2.59
CA GLU A 365 32.58 -7.87 2.24
C GLU A 365 33.49 -7.19 3.29
N GLU A 366 33.01 -6.13 3.93
CA GLU A 366 33.79 -5.35 4.90
C GLU A 366 34.00 -6.13 6.20
N SER A 367 32.95 -6.74 6.74
CA SER A 367 33.06 -7.54 7.98
C SER A 367 33.40 -9.02 7.75
N ASN A 368 33.57 -9.41 6.48
CA ASN A 368 33.76 -10.79 6.01
C ASN A 368 32.70 -11.75 6.58
N ARG A 369 31.43 -11.39 6.39
CA ARG A 369 30.28 -12.18 6.86
C ARG A 369 29.35 -12.54 5.70
N GLY A 370 28.94 -13.80 5.63
CA GLY A 370 28.15 -14.30 4.51
C GLY A 370 27.04 -15.26 4.91
N ILE A 371 26.02 -15.34 4.08
CA ILE A 371 24.92 -16.29 4.20
C ILE A 371 24.36 -16.59 2.80
N VAL A 372 23.91 -17.82 2.58
CA VAL A 372 23.27 -18.21 1.33
C VAL A 372 21.85 -18.65 1.60
N PHE A 373 20.90 -18.08 0.86
CA PHE A 373 19.50 -18.52 0.84
C PHE A 373 19.25 -19.35 -0.40
N LEU A 374 18.48 -20.43 -0.26
CA LEU A 374 18.14 -21.33 -1.34
C LEU A 374 16.63 -21.56 -1.35
N THR A 375 16.02 -21.47 -2.52
CA THR A 375 14.60 -21.73 -2.72
C THR A 375 14.40 -22.73 -3.85
N ALA A 376 13.72 -23.84 -3.57
CA ALA A 376 13.33 -24.78 -4.61
C ALA A 376 12.21 -24.17 -5.48
N ASN A 377 12.45 -24.10 -6.78
CA ASN A 377 11.52 -23.53 -7.77
C ASN A 377 10.51 -24.58 -8.24
N ASN A 378 9.82 -25.21 -7.30
CA ASN A 378 8.79 -26.20 -7.59
C ASN A 378 7.66 -26.11 -6.55
N PRO A 379 6.47 -25.60 -6.91
CA PRO A 379 5.35 -25.46 -5.97
C PRO A 379 4.66 -26.79 -5.66
N PHE A 380 5.01 -27.87 -6.37
CA PHE A 380 4.40 -29.20 -6.24
C PHE A 380 5.20 -30.15 -5.35
N LEU A 381 6.26 -29.68 -4.68
CA LEU A 381 7.12 -30.51 -3.84
C LEU A 381 6.35 -31.16 -2.67
N SER A 382 6.41 -32.50 -2.61
CA SER A 382 5.93 -33.27 -1.47
C SER A 382 6.88 -33.16 -0.27
N LYS A 383 6.52 -33.73 0.89
CA LYS A 383 7.35 -33.62 2.11
C LYS A 383 8.58 -34.52 2.01
N SER A 384 8.43 -35.69 1.39
CA SER A 384 9.52 -36.63 1.15
C SER A 384 10.55 -36.07 0.17
N ASP A 385 10.11 -35.27 -0.80
CA ASP A 385 10.98 -34.77 -1.88
C ASP A 385 11.81 -33.55 -1.49
N VAL A 386 11.59 -32.98 -0.30
CA VAL A 386 12.36 -31.82 0.17
C VAL A 386 13.86 -32.16 0.25
N LYS A 387 14.19 -33.37 0.71
CA LYS A 387 15.60 -33.80 0.86
C LYS A 387 16.35 -33.81 -0.47
N SER A 388 15.69 -34.11 -1.60
CA SER A 388 16.32 -34.10 -2.92
C SER A 388 16.60 -32.68 -3.44
N GLN A 389 16.03 -31.65 -2.80
CA GLN A 389 16.22 -30.24 -3.13
C GLN A 389 17.25 -29.54 -2.21
N THR A 390 17.73 -30.23 -1.18
CA THR A 390 18.75 -29.71 -0.27
C THR A 390 20.15 -29.96 -0.85
N ILE A 391 20.88 -28.89 -1.20
CA ILE A 391 22.20 -28.95 -1.84
C ILE A 391 23.35 -28.51 -0.93
N CYS A 392 23.06 -27.99 0.26
CA CYS A 392 24.02 -27.67 1.33
C CYS A 392 23.40 -27.93 2.70
N LYS A 393 24.24 -28.09 3.72
CA LYS A 393 23.81 -28.33 5.11
C LYS A 393 23.04 -27.11 5.64
N GLU A 394 21.82 -27.33 6.14
CA GLU A 394 21.01 -26.24 6.68
C GLU A 394 21.68 -25.60 7.90
N TYR A 395 21.77 -24.27 7.90
CA TYR A 395 22.33 -23.51 9.01
C TYR A 395 21.24 -23.10 10.00
N SER A 396 21.34 -23.57 11.24
CA SER A 396 20.35 -23.33 12.30
C SER A 396 20.24 -21.85 12.72
N GLY A 397 21.29 -21.05 12.48
CA GLY A 397 21.34 -19.64 12.85
C GLY A 397 20.50 -18.69 11.99
N CYS A 398 19.73 -19.19 11.01
CA CYS A 398 18.86 -18.36 10.16
C CYS A 398 17.49 -18.01 10.78
N ASN A 399 17.39 -18.09 12.12
CA ASN A 399 16.13 -18.09 12.83
C ASN A 399 15.39 -16.74 12.79
N GLY A 400 14.09 -16.79 12.49
CA GLY A 400 13.14 -15.70 12.79
C GLY A 400 12.10 -15.39 11.70
N ARG A 401 12.54 -15.03 10.47
CA ARG A 401 11.63 -14.58 9.39
C ARG A 401 11.48 -15.55 8.22
N ILE A 402 12.51 -16.33 7.90
CA ILE A 402 12.49 -17.26 6.75
C ILE A 402 11.95 -18.63 7.16
N GLN A 403 12.33 -19.17 8.33
CA GLN A 403 11.81 -20.43 8.86
C GLN A 403 10.29 -20.43 9.13
N LYS A 404 9.66 -19.25 9.31
CA LYS A 404 8.19 -19.15 9.43
C LYS A 404 7.45 -19.42 8.11
N SER A 405 8.16 -19.57 6.99
CA SER A 405 7.56 -19.88 5.69
C SER A 405 7.47 -21.39 5.42
N LYS A 406 6.62 -22.09 6.17
CA LYS A 406 6.38 -23.54 6.02
C LYS A 406 5.59 -23.92 4.75
N ASP A 407 5.12 -22.92 3.99
CA ASP A 407 4.33 -23.12 2.79
C ASP A 407 5.23 -23.44 1.59
N ARG A 408 5.41 -24.74 1.32
CA ARG A 408 6.23 -25.27 0.22
C ARG A 408 5.67 -24.89 -1.15
N SER A 409 4.36 -24.67 -1.27
CA SER A 409 3.75 -24.21 -2.53
C SER A 409 4.22 -22.82 -2.94
N LYS A 410 4.78 -22.05 -2.00
CA LYS A 410 5.40 -20.74 -2.21
C LYS A 410 6.93 -20.79 -2.32
N GLY A 411 7.48 -22.01 -2.46
CA GLY A 411 8.90 -22.29 -2.64
C GLY A 411 9.57 -22.72 -1.33
N PHE A 412 9.88 -24.00 -1.19
CA PHE A 412 10.66 -24.49 -0.05
C PHE A 412 11.98 -23.71 0.06
N THR A 413 12.19 -23.02 1.18
CA THR A 413 13.30 -22.08 1.35
C THR A 413 14.06 -22.39 2.63
N TYR A 414 15.38 -22.46 2.51
CA TYR A 414 16.31 -22.67 3.61
C TYR A 414 17.58 -21.84 3.37
N CYS A 415 18.56 -21.98 4.26
CA CYS A 415 19.82 -21.27 4.17
C CYS A 415 20.98 -22.18 4.58
N CYS A 416 22.19 -21.80 4.19
CA CYS A 416 23.41 -22.44 4.66
C CYS A 416 24.56 -21.43 4.76
N THR A 417 25.68 -21.90 5.29
CA THR A 417 26.92 -21.13 5.29
C THR A 417 27.46 -21.02 3.86
N VAL A 418 28.31 -20.01 3.62
CA VAL A 418 28.99 -19.83 2.34
C VAL A 418 29.85 -21.05 2.00
N ASP A 419 30.59 -21.58 2.97
CA ASP A 419 31.48 -22.73 2.76
C ASP A 419 30.70 -24.00 2.40
N ASP A 420 29.61 -24.31 3.12
CA ASP A 420 28.76 -25.47 2.82
C ASP A 420 28.13 -25.35 1.43
N PHE A 421 27.76 -24.14 1.00
CA PHE A 421 27.22 -23.90 -0.33
C PHE A 421 28.25 -24.12 -1.43
N LEU A 422 29.46 -23.57 -1.26
CA LEU A 422 30.53 -23.64 -2.26
C LEU A 422 31.15 -25.04 -2.37
N ALA A 423 31.08 -25.86 -1.31
CA ALA A 423 31.51 -27.26 -1.33
C ALA A 423 30.67 -28.16 -2.26
N ASN A 424 29.46 -27.72 -2.66
CA ASN A 424 28.62 -28.49 -3.55
C ASN A 424 29.17 -28.52 -5.00
N LYS A 425 29.25 -29.71 -5.60
CA LYS A 425 29.81 -29.92 -6.95
C LYS A 425 29.04 -29.23 -8.08
N GLU A 426 27.73 -29.05 -7.97
CA GLU A 426 26.95 -28.27 -8.94
C GLU A 426 27.24 -26.78 -8.81
N VAL A 427 27.34 -26.28 -7.58
CA VAL A 427 27.64 -24.86 -7.27
C VAL A 427 29.06 -24.48 -7.69
N ALA A 428 30.04 -25.36 -7.52
CA ALA A 428 31.43 -25.14 -7.95
C ALA A 428 31.54 -24.75 -9.45
N LYS A 429 30.62 -25.24 -10.30
CA LYS A 429 30.58 -24.91 -11.73
C LYS A 429 30.20 -23.46 -12.01
N LEU A 430 29.54 -22.77 -11.06
CA LEU A 430 29.14 -21.37 -11.17
C LEU A 430 30.33 -20.41 -10.99
N LYS A 431 31.44 -20.89 -10.39
CA LYS A 431 32.65 -20.10 -10.09
C LYS A 431 32.31 -18.80 -9.34
N LEU A 432 31.47 -18.90 -8.32
CA LEU A 432 31.18 -17.78 -7.43
C LEU A 432 32.44 -17.40 -6.62
N PRO A 433 32.57 -16.14 -6.21
CA PRO A 433 33.72 -15.70 -5.42
C PRO A 433 33.79 -16.42 -4.08
N GLN A 434 35.01 -16.77 -3.67
CA GLN A 434 35.29 -17.37 -2.37
C GLN A 434 35.80 -16.31 -1.41
N PHE A 435 35.38 -16.38 -0.15
CA PHE A 435 35.81 -15.47 0.90
C PHE A 435 36.41 -16.31 2.03
N ALA A 436 37.74 -16.32 2.12
CA ALA A 436 38.45 -17.14 3.10
C ALA A 436 38.06 -16.74 4.53
N GLY A 437 37.71 -17.72 5.36
CA GLY A 437 37.34 -17.50 6.77
C GLY A 437 36.03 -16.72 6.96
N VAL A 438 35.14 -16.70 5.96
CA VAL A 438 33.86 -16.00 6.03
C VAL A 438 33.00 -16.53 7.17
N ARG A 439 32.56 -15.62 8.04
CA ARG A 439 31.71 -15.98 9.18
C ARG A 439 30.24 -15.91 8.80
N PRO A 440 29.35 -16.65 9.47
CA PRO A 440 27.92 -16.52 9.22
C PRO A 440 27.41 -15.09 9.44
N LEU A 441 26.67 -14.57 8.46
CA LEU A 441 25.90 -13.33 8.60
C LEU A 441 24.65 -13.63 9.44
N VAL A 442 24.81 -13.67 10.76
CA VAL A 442 23.73 -13.86 11.73
C VAL A 442 22.92 -12.56 11.83
N ALA A 443 21.61 -12.65 11.70
CA ALA A 443 20.71 -11.52 11.94
C ALA A 443 20.38 -11.44 13.42
N ASP A 444 21.25 -10.81 14.21
CA ASP A 444 20.87 -10.30 15.52
C ASP A 444 19.90 -9.13 15.31
N PHE A 445 18.60 -9.42 15.34
CA PHE A 445 17.56 -8.38 15.40
C PHE A 445 17.38 -7.93 16.85
N THR A 446 18.44 -7.40 17.46
CA THR A 446 18.27 -6.35 18.47
C THR A 446 18.11 -5.05 17.68
N MET A 447 16.92 -4.44 17.71
CA MET A 447 16.71 -3.17 17.03
C MET A 447 17.70 -2.14 17.58
N ALA A 448 18.69 -1.75 16.78
CA ALA A 448 19.48 -0.55 16.98
C ALA A 448 18.63 0.65 16.54
N VAL A 449 17.69 1.03 17.39
CA VAL A 449 17.40 2.45 17.59
C VAL A 449 18.46 2.91 18.60
N GLY A 450 19.18 4.01 18.34
CA GLY A 450 20.14 4.59 19.29
C GLY A 450 21.60 4.76 18.79
N GLY A 451 22.07 6.02 18.76
CA GLY A 451 23.46 6.47 18.55
C GLY A 451 23.72 7.03 17.14
N VAL A 452 24.05 8.31 16.90
CA VAL A 452 24.91 9.29 17.59
C VAL A 452 24.34 10.69 17.23
N THR A 453 23.95 11.58 18.17
CA THR A 453 24.84 12.51 18.90
C THR A 453 24.15 13.02 20.17
N LEU A 454 24.67 12.60 21.33
CA LEU A 454 24.66 13.37 22.56
C LEU A 454 26.03 14.03 22.67
N LEU A 455 26.13 15.35 22.45
CA LEU A 455 27.29 16.14 22.91
C LEU A 455 27.04 17.64 23.09
N LEU A 456 25.79 18.09 23.20
CA LEU A 456 25.44 19.42 23.71
C LEU A 456 24.15 19.37 24.53
N ALA A 457 24.24 18.84 25.76
CA ALA A 457 23.27 19.10 26.83
C ALA A 457 23.85 18.67 28.20
N ILE A 458 24.96 19.27 28.62
CA ILE A 458 25.13 19.55 30.05
C ILE A 458 24.42 20.89 30.24
N LEU A 459 23.35 20.87 31.06
CA LEU A 459 22.38 21.93 31.38
C LEU A 459 21.07 21.87 30.59
N GLY A 460 20.08 21.18 31.17
CA GLY A 460 18.68 21.60 31.09
C GLY A 460 17.72 20.75 30.25
N LEU A 461 17.20 19.68 30.87
CA LEU A 461 15.82 19.17 30.76
C LEU A 461 15.16 19.09 29.35
N ALA A 462 15.17 17.89 28.76
CA ALA A 462 13.96 17.14 28.36
C ALA A 462 14.35 15.84 27.63
N ALA A 463 13.91 14.70 28.16
CA ALA A 463 14.12 13.38 27.59
C ALA A 463 13.27 13.15 26.34
N VAL A 464 13.86 12.60 25.27
CA VAL A 464 13.11 11.96 24.16
C VAL A 464 13.36 10.47 24.26
N HIS A 465 12.32 9.72 24.64
CA HIS A 465 12.32 8.27 24.81
C HIS A 465 12.32 7.56 23.45
N GLU A 466 13.14 6.52 23.34
CA GLU A 466 12.84 5.38 22.48
C GLU A 466 11.55 4.73 22.98
N ILE A 467 10.58 4.48 22.11
CA ILE A 467 9.36 3.74 22.47
C ILE A 467 9.71 2.25 22.53
N SER A 468 10.46 1.83 23.55
CA SER A 468 10.08 0.63 24.28
C SER A 468 8.84 1.02 25.07
N ALA A 469 7.76 0.24 24.99
CA ALA A 469 6.59 0.49 25.83
C ALA A 469 7.06 0.78 27.26
N SER A 470 6.61 1.90 27.83
CA SER A 470 6.88 2.23 29.22
C SER A 470 6.62 0.99 30.07
N PRO A 471 7.38 0.74 31.16
CA PRO A 471 7.10 -0.36 32.09
C PRO A 471 5.64 -0.38 32.61
N ASN A 472 4.92 0.71 32.39
CA ASN A 472 3.53 0.95 32.76
C ASN A 472 2.56 1.08 31.57
N GLU A 473 2.91 0.70 30.35
CA GLU A 473 2.03 0.79 29.18
C GLU A 473 2.06 -0.48 28.33
N CYS A 474 0.97 -0.70 27.58
CA CYS A 474 0.84 -1.77 26.60
C CYS A 474 0.45 -1.17 25.26
N VAL A 475 1.20 -1.50 24.22
CA VAL A 475 1.06 -0.97 22.87
C VAL A 475 0.53 -2.06 21.95
N ILE A 476 -0.64 -1.84 21.36
CA ILE A 476 -1.22 -2.76 20.37
C ILE A 476 -0.99 -2.18 18.98
N ASN A 477 -0.05 -2.77 18.23
CA ASN A 477 0.15 -2.38 16.84
C ASN A 477 -0.98 -2.94 15.96
N VAL A 478 -1.78 -2.07 15.32
CA VAL A 478 -2.97 -2.47 14.56
C VAL A 478 -2.67 -3.26 13.28
N ARG A 479 -1.42 -3.30 12.82
CA ARG A 479 -0.99 -4.05 11.63
C ARG A 479 -0.39 -5.41 11.96
N ASN A 480 0.47 -5.45 12.98
CA ASN A 480 1.32 -6.62 13.28
C ASN A 480 1.15 -7.14 14.71
N GLY A 481 0.49 -6.39 15.59
CA GLY A 481 0.22 -6.75 16.97
C GLY A 481 -1.15 -7.38 17.19
N ILE A 482 -1.97 -7.53 16.14
CA ILE A 482 -3.28 -8.21 16.17
C ILE A 482 -3.21 -9.50 15.35
N HIS A 483 -3.87 -10.55 15.84
CA HIS A 483 -3.91 -11.86 15.20
C HIS A 483 -4.42 -11.80 13.75
N LYS A 484 -3.64 -12.31 12.79
CA LYS A 484 -3.84 -12.03 11.34
C LYS A 484 -5.03 -12.73 10.68
N GLN A 485 -5.42 -13.90 11.18
CA GLN A 485 -6.49 -14.68 10.56
C GLN A 485 -7.83 -14.51 11.29
N ARG A 486 -7.78 -14.33 12.60
CA ARG A 486 -8.95 -14.33 13.50
C ARG A 486 -8.81 -13.25 14.58
N PRO A 487 -8.70 -11.97 14.19
CA PRO A 487 -8.53 -10.88 15.13
C PRO A 487 -9.81 -10.69 15.96
N PRO A 488 -9.73 -10.50 17.30
CA PRO A 488 -10.84 -9.91 18.04
C PRO A 488 -11.04 -8.45 17.63
N ILE A 489 -12.26 -7.94 17.76
CA ILE A 489 -12.58 -6.51 17.61
C ILE A 489 -12.36 -5.83 18.96
N ILE A 490 -11.51 -4.79 19.00
CA ILE A 490 -11.33 -3.98 20.21
C ILE A 490 -12.45 -2.95 20.27
N VAL A 491 -13.26 -3.01 21.32
CA VAL A 491 -14.47 -2.20 21.47
C VAL A 491 -14.43 -1.37 22.75
N SER A 492 -14.98 -0.16 22.67
CA SER A 492 -15.35 0.64 23.83
C SER A 492 -16.83 0.42 24.14
N LEU A 493 -17.15 0.06 25.37
CA LEU A 493 -18.51 -0.29 25.81
C LEU A 493 -19.15 0.85 26.60
N THR A 494 -19.31 1.99 25.95
CA THR A 494 -20.11 3.09 26.49
C THR A 494 -21.60 2.83 26.21
N SER A 495 -22.47 3.81 26.48
CA SER A 495 -23.88 3.77 26.06
C SER A 495 -24.06 3.59 24.55
N SER A 496 -23.03 3.87 23.75
CA SER A 496 -23.01 3.66 22.30
C SER A 496 -21.69 3.00 21.92
N PRO A 497 -21.65 1.66 21.79
CA PRO A 497 -20.41 0.94 21.54
C PRO A 497 -19.69 1.43 20.29
N SER A 498 -18.37 1.56 20.38
CA SER A 498 -17.53 2.02 19.28
C SER A 498 -16.27 1.19 19.13
N PHE A 499 -15.65 1.25 17.94
CA PHE A 499 -14.32 0.72 17.73
C PHE A 499 -13.31 1.58 18.48
N VAL A 500 -12.24 0.95 18.96
CA VAL A 500 -11.07 1.68 19.48
C VAL A 500 -10.10 1.91 18.33
N TYR A 501 -9.75 3.15 18.05
CA TYR A 501 -8.80 3.52 17.01
C TYR A 501 -7.44 3.94 17.60
N PRO A 502 -6.35 3.81 16.82
CA PRO A 502 -5.07 4.43 17.16
C PRO A 502 -5.19 5.93 17.41
N ASN A 503 -4.25 6.48 18.17
CA ASN A 503 -4.14 7.92 18.30
C ASN A 503 -3.80 8.54 16.93
N VAL A 504 -4.42 9.68 16.66
CA VAL A 504 -4.19 10.59 15.54
C VAL A 504 -2.70 10.92 15.33
N VAL A 505 -1.92 11.03 16.42
CA VAL A 505 -0.48 11.31 16.41
C VAL A 505 0.36 10.08 16.04
N GLU A 506 -0.09 8.88 16.41
CA GLU A 506 0.58 7.59 16.15
C GLU A 506 -0.40 6.59 15.50
N PRO A 507 -0.66 6.70 14.19
CA PRO A 507 -1.79 6.02 13.53
C PRO A 507 -1.65 4.49 13.45
N GLY A 508 -0.59 3.91 14.01
CA GLY A 508 -0.30 2.47 13.98
C GLY A 508 -0.46 1.75 15.31
N ASN A 509 -0.65 2.46 16.42
CA ASN A 509 -0.59 1.91 17.77
C ASN A 509 -1.80 2.35 18.59
N ILE A 510 -2.35 1.43 19.38
CA ILE A 510 -3.31 1.72 20.44
C ILE A 510 -2.58 1.60 21.77
N ASP A 511 -2.48 2.71 22.50
CA ASP A 511 -1.80 2.76 23.80
C ASP A 511 -2.78 2.52 24.93
N VAL A 512 -2.46 1.56 25.80
CA VAL A 512 -3.28 1.17 26.94
C VAL A 512 -2.44 1.31 28.21
N LYS A 513 -2.90 2.11 29.17
CA LYS A 513 -2.19 2.31 30.43
C LYS A 513 -2.23 1.04 31.28
N LYS A 514 -1.19 0.77 32.08
CA LYS A 514 -1.18 -0.36 33.02
C LYS A 514 -2.36 -0.28 33.99
N GLY A 515 -3.04 -1.41 34.16
CA GLY A 515 -4.29 -1.52 34.91
C GLY A 515 -5.54 -1.11 34.13
N GLN A 516 -5.41 -0.42 32.99
CA GLN A 516 -6.54 -0.09 32.13
C GLN A 516 -7.07 -1.35 31.44
N THR A 517 -8.39 -1.40 31.33
CA THR A 517 -9.14 -2.47 30.69
C THR A 517 -9.49 -2.08 29.25
N ILE A 518 -9.42 -3.06 28.34
CA ILE A 518 -10.00 -2.98 27.00
C ILE A 518 -10.94 -4.16 26.79
N SER A 519 -11.99 -3.95 26.01
CA SER A 519 -12.98 -4.98 25.72
C SER A 519 -12.72 -5.59 24.35
N LEU A 520 -12.74 -6.91 24.28
CA LEU A 520 -12.44 -7.70 23.09
C LEU A 520 -13.70 -8.46 22.70
N TYR A 521 -14.21 -8.20 21.51
CA TYR A 521 -15.39 -8.83 20.97
C TYR A 521 -15.03 -9.82 19.85
N CYS A 522 -15.51 -11.06 19.98
CA CYS A 522 -15.43 -12.06 18.94
C CYS A 522 -16.80 -12.28 18.29
N PRO A 523 -17.01 -11.91 17.02
CA PRO A 523 -18.31 -12.10 16.36
C PRO A 523 -18.65 -13.59 16.14
N GLY A 524 -19.81 -14.06 16.62
CA GLY A 524 -20.34 -15.43 16.36
C GLY A 524 -21.61 -15.81 17.15
N ARG A 525 -22.38 -16.82 16.68
CA ARG A 525 -23.53 -17.46 17.39
C ARG A 525 -23.28 -18.97 17.59
N SER A 526 -23.24 -19.51 18.82
CA SER A 526 -22.75 -20.88 19.10
C SER A 526 -23.70 -22.06 18.77
N ASN A 527 -23.14 -23.27 18.60
CA ASN A 527 -23.58 -24.49 19.32
C ASN A 527 -22.44 -25.53 19.48
N GLN A 528 -22.34 -26.09 20.69
CA GLN A 528 -21.52 -27.23 21.18
C GLN A 528 -20.04 -27.02 21.62
N ALA A 529 -19.67 -27.71 22.72
CA ALA A 529 -18.58 -27.44 23.66
C ALA A 529 -17.36 -28.41 23.59
N SER A 530 -16.17 -27.94 24.02
CA SER A 530 -15.05 -28.72 24.64
C SER A 530 -13.72 -27.93 24.62
N THR A 531 -13.19 -27.52 25.79
CA THR A 531 -11.90 -26.81 26.02
C THR A 531 -10.68 -27.62 25.65
N LYS A 532 -9.77 -27.04 24.85
CA LYS A 532 -8.39 -27.53 24.72
C LYS A 532 -7.41 -26.39 24.44
N GLN A 533 -6.30 -26.39 25.16
CA GLN A 533 -5.06 -25.72 24.79
C GLN A 533 -4.58 -26.38 23.49
N THR A 534 -4.15 -25.59 22.50
CA THR A 534 -3.32 -26.14 21.42
C THR A 534 -1.87 -26.08 21.86
N GLU A 535 -1.04 -27.01 21.40
CA GLU A 535 0.39 -27.12 21.72
C GLU A 535 1.22 -25.85 21.37
N ASP A 536 0.59 -24.84 20.73
CA ASP A 536 1.21 -23.64 20.16
C ASP A 536 1.07 -22.33 20.99
N GLY A 537 0.48 -22.35 22.20
CA GLY A 537 0.50 -21.19 23.12
C GLY A 537 -0.44 -20.00 22.78
N VAL A 538 -1.49 -20.22 21.99
CA VAL A 538 -2.49 -19.19 21.60
C VAL A 538 -3.70 -19.22 22.55
N ILE A 539 -4.15 -18.06 23.04
CA ILE A 539 -5.41 -17.96 23.81
C ILE A 539 -6.58 -17.86 22.83
N LEU A 540 -7.43 -18.88 22.86
CA LEU A 540 -8.70 -18.90 22.13
C LEU A 540 -9.81 -18.31 22.99
N ILE A 541 -10.36 -17.18 22.57
CA ILE A 541 -11.59 -16.62 23.16
C ILE A 541 -12.76 -17.46 22.65
N ARG A 542 -13.52 -18.05 23.59
CA ARG A 542 -14.67 -18.93 23.32
C ARG A 542 -15.89 -18.47 24.09
N ASP A 543 -17.06 -18.65 23.50
CA ASP A 543 -18.33 -18.49 24.21
C ASP A 543 -19.17 -19.77 24.20
N LYS A 544 -19.73 -20.11 25.36
CA LYS A 544 -20.39 -21.40 25.67
C LYS A 544 -21.91 -21.34 25.58
N ALA A 545 -22.54 -20.18 25.35
CA ALA A 545 -24.00 -20.08 25.43
C ALA A 545 -24.60 -19.07 24.43
N LEU A 546 -25.77 -19.42 23.91
CA LEU A 546 -26.65 -18.70 22.97
C LEU A 546 -27.16 -17.32 23.44
N THR A 547 -26.53 -16.69 24.44
CA THR A 547 -26.91 -15.34 24.90
C THR A 547 -25.85 -14.34 24.43
N PRO A 548 -26.20 -13.31 23.63
CA PRO A 548 -25.23 -12.40 23.03
C PRO A 548 -24.46 -11.52 24.05
N SER A 549 -24.74 -11.65 25.35
CA SER A 549 -24.06 -10.96 26.46
C SER A 549 -22.75 -11.60 26.96
N LYS A 550 -22.21 -12.66 26.34
CA LYS A 550 -20.96 -13.33 26.78
C LYS A 550 -19.81 -13.33 25.74
N ASN A 551 -20.01 -12.68 24.59
CA ASN A 551 -19.00 -12.59 23.51
C ASN A 551 -17.93 -11.50 23.72
N ILE A 552 -17.92 -10.87 24.90
CA ILE A 552 -17.02 -9.77 25.25
C ILE A 552 -16.08 -10.27 26.35
N GLU A 553 -14.79 -10.25 26.05
CA GLU A 553 -13.73 -10.50 27.01
C GLU A 553 -13.07 -9.21 27.45
N VAL A 554 -12.56 -9.19 28.68
CA VAL A 554 -11.79 -8.07 29.20
C VAL A 554 -10.31 -8.43 29.20
N ALA A 555 -9.51 -7.58 28.56
CA ALA A 555 -8.06 -7.63 28.64
C ALA A 555 -7.54 -6.47 29.49
N ILE A 556 -6.70 -6.77 30.47
CA ILE A 556 -6.14 -5.79 31.40
C ILE A 556 -4.66 -5.60 31.09
N CYS A 557 -4.25 -4.39 30.73
CA CYS A 557 -2.83 -4.11 30.49
C CYS A 557 -2.01 -4.33 31.78
N GLN A 558 -0.93 -5.11 31.69
CA GLN A 558 -0.01 -5.42 32.78
C GLN A 558 1.28 -4.58 32.74
N GLY A 559 1.49 -3.80 31.67
CA GLY A 559 2.75 -3.16 31.32
C GLY A 559 3.64 -4.07 30.47
N ASN A 560 4.66 -3.50 29.81
CA ASN A 560 5.58 -4.21 28.92
C ASN A 560 4.85 -4.99 27.79
N ASP A 561 3.82 -4.39 27.18
CA ASP A 561 3.03 -4.99 26.08
C ASP A 561 2.29 -6.30 26.41
N LYS A 562 2.13 -6.62 27.70
CA LYS A 562 1.41 -7.83 28.14
C LYS A 562 0.01 -7.52 28.65
N PHE A 563 -0.94 -8.37 28.29
CA PHE A 563 -2.34 -8.29 28.69
C PHE A 563 -2.73 -9.49 29.53
N ARG A 564 -3.44 -9.24 30.63
CA ARG A 564 -4.09 -10.29 31.41
C ARG A 564 -5.50 -10.53 30.87
N VAL A 565 -5.76 -11.75 30.41
CA VAL A 565 -7.07 -12.20 29.90
C VAL A 565 -7.41 -13.51 30.61
N ARG A 566 -8.56 -13.59 31.26
CA ARG A 566 -9.01 -14.79 32.01
C ARG A 566 -7.98 -15.35 33.01
N GLY A 567 -7.16 -14.49 33.60
CA GLY A 567 -6.11 -14.86 34.57
C GLY A 567 -4.75 -15.16 33.95
N GLU A 568 -4.64 -15.30 32.63
CA GLU A 568 -3.39 -15.56 31.93
C GLU A 568 -2.78 -14.26 31.37
N VAL A 569 -1.45 -14.16 31.38
CA VAL A 569 -0.72 -12.98 30.89
C VAL A 569 -0.06 -13.31 29.55
N VAL A 570 -0.52 -12.66 28.48
CA VAL A 570 -0.10 -12.93 27.09
C VAL A 570 0.21 -11.65 26.30
N ASN A 571 0.87 -11.78 25.15
CA ASN A 571 0.93 -10.67 24.20
C ASN A 571 -0.40 -10.55 23.47
N PHE A 572 -0.75 -9.34 23.03
CA PHE A 572 -2.02 -9.11 22.33
C PHE A 572 -2.16 -9.92 21.03
N LEU A 573 -1.03 -10.14 20.32
CA LEU A 573 -0.98 -10.90 19.07
C LEU A 573 -1.41 -12.37 19.24
N ASP A 574 -1.27 -12.90 20.46
CA ASP A 574 -1.56 -14.30 20.80
C ASP A 574 -3.05 -14.50 21.17
N ILE A 575 -3.85 -13.43 21.15
CA ILE A 575 -5.29 -13.45 21.39
C ILE A 575 -6.02 -13.61 20.05
N SER A 576 -6.87 -14.64 19.93
CA SER A 576 -7.64 -14.87 18.70
C SER A 576 -9.05 -15.40 18.96
N CYS A 577 -9.94 -15.20 17.99
CA CYS A 577 -11.28 -15.77 18.00
C CYS A 577 -11.27 -17.22 17.50
N GLU A 578 -12.04 -18.13 18.12
CA GLU A 578 -12.12 -19.54 17.72
C GLU A 578 -13.03 -19.76 16.48
N GLU A 579 -12.57 -20.52 15.49
CA GLU A 579 -13.28 -20.85 14.24
C GLU A 579 -13.90 -22.24 14.31
N LYS A 580 -15.23 -22.29 14.43
CA LYS A 580 -15.99 -23.53 14.24
C LYS A 580 -16.71 -23.50 12.88
N PRO A 581 -16.92 -24.66 12.23
CA PRO A 581 -17.10 -24.76 10.77
C PRO A 581 -18.37 -24.13 10.17
N ARG A 582 -19.23 -23.48 10.97
CA ARG A 582 -20.54 -22.96 10.54
C ARG A 582 -20.86 -21.55 11.05
N LEU A 583 -19.93 -20.86 11.74
CA LEU A 583 -20.21 -19.52 12.27
C LEU A 583 -19.64 -18.45 11.35
N SER A 584 -20.53 -17.64 10.77
CA SER A 584 -20.14 -16.53 9.93
C SER A 584 -19.74 -15.34 10.83
N TYR A 585 -18.47 -14.92 10.80
CA TYR A 585 -17.93 -13.68 11.44
C TYR A 585 -18.44 -12.39 10.77
N SER A 586 -19.59 -12.49 10.14
CA SER A 586 -20.11 -11.52 9.22
C SER A 586 -20.84 -10.42 9.98
N PRO A 587 -20.66 -9.15 9.60
CA PRO A 587 -21.56 -8.10 10.07
C PRO A 587 -22.99 -8.45 9.68
N VAL A 588 -23.93 -8.00 10.50
CA VAL A 588 -25.38 -8.17 10.35
C VAL A 588 -26.03 -6.83 10.11
N MET A 589 -27.28 -6.86 9.66
CA MET A 589 -28.11 -5.68 9.47
C MET A 589 -29.37 -5.85 10.32
N VAL A 590 -29.71 -4.83 11.10
CA VAL A 590 -30.86 -4.82 12.01
C VAL A 590 -31.76 -3.62 11.69
N GLU A 591 -33.06 -3.79 11.89
CA GLU A 591 -34.01 -2.68 11.79
C GLU A 591 -33.90 -1.79 13.03
N ALA A 592 -33.75 -0.48 12.82
CA ALA A 592 -33.50 0.51 13.87
C ALA A 592 -34.63 1.54 14.00
N GLY A 593 -35.70 1.41 13.21
CA GLY A 593 -36.90 2.24 13.30
C GLY A 593 -37.32 2.80 11.94
N LYS A 594 -37.90 4.00 11.96
CA LYS A 594 -38.35 4.71 10.75
C LYS A 594 -37.41 5.86 10.41
N CYS A 595 -37.32 6.18 9.13
CA CYS A 595 -36.84 7.45 8.61
C CYS A 595 -37.99 8.09 7.80
N GLU A 596 -37.91 9.39 7.48
CA GLU A 596 -39.03 10.15 6.89
C GLU A 596 -39.71 9.46 5.69
N HIS A 597 -38.92 8.78 4.84
CA HIS A 597 -39.40 8.15 3.61
C HIS A 597 -39.08 6.66 3.52
N GLY A 598 -38.88 5.99 4.67
CA GLY A 598 -38.59 4.56 4.68
C GLY A 598 -38.34 3.99 6.08
N ASP A 599 -37.64 2.87 6.09
CA ASP A 599 -37.21 2.18 7.31
C ASP A 599 -35.72 2.43 7.53
N ARG A 600 -35.35 2.69 8.78
CA ARG A 600 -33.96 2.90 9.19
C ARG A 600 -33.34 1.56 9.57
N TYR A 601 -32.13 1.31 9.09
CA TYR A 601 -31.36 0.10 9.35
C TYR A 601 -29.95 0.42 9.79
N GLU A 602 -29.42 -0.42 10.66
CA GLU A 602 -28.02 -0.34 11.09
C GLU A 602 -27.27 -1.59 10.65
N ILE A 603 -26.10 -1.41 10.05
CA ILE A 603 -25.17 -2.49 9.72
C ILE A 603 -24.01 -2.45 10.71
N GLY A 604 -23.67 -3.60 11.27
CA GLY A 604 -22.68 -3.69 12.34
C GLY A 604 -22.62 -5.05 12.99
N TYR A 605 -22.27 -5.07 14.26
CA TYR A 605 -22.11 -6.30 15.05
C TYR A 605 -22.98 -6.26 16.31
N ASP A 606 -23.75 -7.31 16.53
CA ASP A 606 -24.60 -7.48 17.71
C ASP A 606 -23.75 -7.92 18.92
N LEU A 607 -23.63 -7.02 19.91
CA LEU A 607 -22.94 -7.24 21.19
C LEU A 607 -23.90 -7.71 22.29
N GLY A 608 -25.15 -8.03 21.95
CA GLY A 608 -26.19 -8.45 22.87
C GLY A 608 -26.61 -7.37 23.85
N LYS A 609 -26.55 -7.68 25.15
CA LYS A 609 -26.89 -6.72 26.20
C LYS A 609 -25.99 -5.49 26.22
N SER A 610 -24.82 -5.57 25.59
CA SER A 610 -23.88 -4.45 25.46
C SER A 610 -24.19 -3.54 24.28
N GLY A 611 -25.26 -3.80 23.51
CA GLY A 611 -25.75 -2.95 22.44
C GLY A 611 -25.34 -3.41 21.03
N PHE A 612 -25.35 -2.49 20.09
CA PHE A 612 -25.03 -2.74 18.69
C PHE A 612 -23.82 -1.91 18.25
N LEU A 613 -22.75 -2.56 17.78
CA LEU A 613 -21.57 -1.90 17.26
C LEU A 613 -21.84 -1.47 15.82
N LYS A 614 -22.45 -0.29 15.68
CA LYS A 614 -22.82 0.28 14.38
C LYS A 614 -21.59 0.67 13.58
N THR A 615 -21.62 0.38 12.28
CA THR A 615 -20.61 0.81 11.30
C THR A 615 -21.19 1.69 10.18
N ILE A 616 -22.44 1.42 9.80
CA ILE A 616 -23.21 2.14 8.78
C ILE A 616 -24.63 2.25 9.29
N ASP A 617 -25.22 3.43 9.14
CA ASP A 617 -26.65 3.68 9.31
C ASP A 617 -27.24 3.93 7.93
N LEU A 618 -28.46 3.50 7.65
CA LEU A 618 -29.08 3.75 6.35
C LEU A 618 -30.59 3.87 6.43
N CYS A 619 -31.15 4.65 5.52
CA CYS A 619 -32.57 4.73 5.28
C CYS A 619 -32.91 4.02 3.98
N HIS A 620 -33.79 3.04 4.03
CA HIS A 620 -34.19 2.23 2.89
C HIS A 620 -35.70 2.33 2.65
N ASN A 621 -36.07 2.70 1.43
CA ASN A 621 -37.45 2.64 0.96
C ASN A 621 -37.67 1.29 0.27
N LYS A 622 -38.38 0.39 0.96
CA LYS A 622 -38.66 -0.97 0.47
C LYS A 622 -39.53 -0.97 -0.79
N ASP A 623 -40.48 -0.04 -0.90
CA ASP A 623 -41.39 0.06 -2.05
C ASP A 623 -40.64 0.42 -3.34
N ARG A 624 -39.64 1.27 -3.23
CA ARG A 624 -38.74 1.67 -4.33
C ARG A 624 -37.51 0.78 -4.48
N ALA A 625 -37.33 -0.21 -3.59
CA ALA A 625 -36.12 -1.02 -3.49
C ALA A 625 -34.83 -0.16 -3.50
N GLN A 626 -34.87 0.98 -2.81
CA GLN A 626 -33.84 2.01 -2.90
C GLN A 626 -33.36 2.42 -1.50
N THR A 627 -32.04 2.39 -1.32
CA THR A 627 -31.40 3.08 -0.20
C THR A 627 -31.33 4.56 -0.51
N LEU A 628 -32.00 5.38 0.29
CA LEU A 628 -32.11 6.83 0.11
C LEU A 628 -30.80 7.51 0.52
N TRP A 629 -30.25 7.09 1.65
CA TRP A 629 -28.94 7.51 2.12
C TRP A 629 -28.32 6.45 3.04
N SER A 630 -27.00 6.48 3.11
CA SER A 630 -26.20 5.78 4.09
C SER A 630 -25.32 6.80 4.80
N HIS A 631 -25.21 6.66 6.11
CA HIS A 631 -24.34 7.43 6.96
C HIS A 631 -23.18 6.57 7.45
N GLY A 632 -22.01 7.18 7.55
CA GLY A 632 -20.82 6.58 8.15
C GLY A 632 -19.88 7.66 8.68
N VAL A 633 -18.90 7.24 9.47
CA VAL A 633 -17.81 8.09 9.94
C VAL A 633 -16.52 7.70 9.21
N ILE A 634 -15.75 8.70 8.79
CA ILE A 634 -14.38 8.59 8.32
C ILE A 634 -13.47 9.09 9.42
N GLU A 635 -12.62 8.18 9.90
CA GLU A 635 -11.66 8.44 10.97
C GLU A 635 -10.51 9.36 10.53
N ALA A 636 -9.96 10.11 11.48
CA ALA A 636 -8.85 11.05 11.29
C ALA A 636 -7.48 10.40 11.00
N VAL A 637 -7.44 9.10 10.68
CA VAL A 637 -6.21 8.31 10.51
C VAL A 637 -5.96 7.98 9.03
N ASN A 638 -4.72 7.68 8.66
CA ASN A 638 -4.41 7.29 7.27
C ASN A 638 -4.94 5.89 6.95
N GLN A 639 -6.20 5.82 6.52
CA GLN A 639 -6.91 4.57 6.21
C GLN A 639 -6.28 3.78 5.05
N GLU A 640 -5.51 4.43 4.15
CA GLU A 640 -4.90 3.75 3.00
C GLU A 640 -3.84 2.72 3.40
N GLN A 641 -3.13 2.97 4.50
CA GLN A 641 -2.05 2.10 4.98
C GLN A 641 -2.54 0.79 5.60
N TYR A 642 -3.82 0.75 6.01
CA TYR A 642 -4.45 -0.36 6.72
C TYR A 642 -5.50 -1.10 5.88
N ARG A 643 -5.60 -0.74 4.60
CA ARG A 643 -6.49 -1.39 3.64
C ARG A 643 -6.08 -2.83 3.40
N THR A 644 -7.01 -3.76 3.61
CA THR A 644 -6.77 -5.16 3.24
C THR A 644 -6.91 -5.35 1.73
N THR A 645 -6.00 -6.09 1.10
CA THR A 645 -5.97 -6.29 -0.36
C THR A 645 -7.02 -7.30 -0.84
N SER A 646 -7.80 -7.90 0.06
CA SER A 646 -8.81 -8.92 -0.24
C SER A 646 -9.97 -8.88 0.76
N PRO A 647 -10.78 -7.80 0.80
CA PRO A 647 -12.05 -7.84 1.52
C PRO A 647 -12.94 -8.93 0.92
N GLY A 648 -13.77 -9.58 1.75
CA GLY A 648 -14.70 -10.60 1.30
C GLY A 648 -15.61 -10.02 0.23
N LYS A 649 -15.51 -10.49 -1.01
CA LYS A 649 -16.23 -9.89 -2.16
C LYS A 649 -17.70 -10.32 -2.27
N CYS A 650 -18.23 -10.98 -1.24
CA CYS A 650 -19.57 -11.52 -1.25
C CYS A 650 -20.54 -10.51 -0.63
N PHE A 651 -21.32 -9.85 -1.49
CA PHE A 651 -22.37 -8.95 -1.05
C PHE A 651 -23.49 -9.74 -0.37
N LYS A 652 -23.98 -9.23 0.76
CA LYS A 652 -25.13 -9.78 1.48
C LYS A 652 -26.40 -9.09 1.05
N THR A 653 -27.42 -9.88 0.75
CA THR A 653 -28.74 -9.42 0.31
C THR A 653 -29.53 -8.79 1.44
N GLY A 654 -29.45 -9.36 2.66
CA GLY A 654 -30.35 -8.98 3.75
C GLY A 654 -31.81 -9.29 3.42
N SER A 655 -32.74 -8.74 4.20
CA SER A 655 -34.20 -8.90 4.04
C SER A 655 -34.89 -7.76 3.27
N LEU A 656 -34.14 -6.76 2.76
CA LEU A 656 -34.73 -5.51 2.23
C LEU A 656 -35.35 -5.64 0.84
N TYR A 657 -34.90 -6.61 0.06
CA TYR A 657 -35.22 -6.73 -1.37
C TYR A 657 -36.20 -7.88 -1.61
N GLU A 658 -37.25 -7.98 -0.80
CA GLU A 658 -38.24 -9.05 -0.91
C GLU A 658 -38.82 -9.16 -2.33
N GLY A 659 -38.78 -10.36 -2.92
CA GLY A 659 -39.21 -10.59 -4.31
C GLY A 659 -38.20 -10.17 -5.40
N LEU A 660 -37.02 -9.68 -5.03
CA LEU A 660 -35.91 -9.38 -5.94
C LEU A 660 -34.71 -10.29 -5.64
N GLN A 661 -34.18 -10.95 -6.66
CA GLN A 661 -32.99 -11.79 -6.51
C GLN A 661 -31.72 -10.92 -6.49
N MET A 662 -31.29 -10.48 -5.31
CA MET A 662 -29.97 -9.84 -5.16
C MET A 662 -28.91 -10.92 -5.01
N SER A 663 -28.06 -11.07 -6.02
CA SER A 663 -27.04 -12.11 -6.11
C SER A 663 -25.88 -11.66 -6.99
N LYS A 664 -24.89 -12.53 -7.23
CA LYS A 664 -23.84 -12.24 -8.20
C LYS A 664 -24.42 -12.22 -9.64
N GLU A 665 -25.52 -12.91 -9.85
CA GLU A 665 -26.19 -13.12 -11.12
C GLU A 665 -27.19 -12.01 -11.43
N GLU A 666 -27.76 -11.33 -10.44
CA GLU A 666 -28.75 -10.26 -10.58
C GLU A 666 -28.66 -9.20 -9.47
N PRO A 667 -29.04 -7.95 -9.71
CA PRO A 667 -29.40 -7.36 -11.01
C PRO A 667 -28.18 -6.76 -11.75
N TYR A 668 -27.01 -6.75 -11.12
CA TYR A 668 -25.78 -6.09 -11.60
C TYR A 668 -24.98 -6.90 -12.63
N ASN A 669 -25.48 -8.06 -13.06
CA ASN A 669 -24.86 -8.80 -14.14
C ASN A 669 -24.97 -8.00 -15.44
N VAL A 670 -23.84 -7.76 -16.10
CA VAL A 670 -23.75 -6.89 -17.28
C VAL A 670 -24.73 -7.31 -18.37
N ASN A 671 -24.84 -8.62 -18.65
CA ASN A 671 -25.72 -9.12 -19.69
C ASN A 671 -27.20 -8.96 -19.33
N LYS A 672 -27.57 -9.11 -18.06
CA LYS A 672 -28.96 -8.92 -17.61
C LYS A 672 -29.32 -7.44 -17.57
N ALA A 673 -28.46 -6.59 -17.03
CA ALA A 673 -28.63 -5.14 -17.04
C ALA A 673 -28.71 -4.58 -18.47
N TYR A 674 -27.92 -5.13 -19.41
CA TYR A 674 -28.00 -4.82 -20.83
C TYR A 674 -29.37 -5.20 -21.42
N LYS A 675 -29.85 -6.43 -21.16
CA LYS A 675 -31.18 -6.86 -21.63
C LYS A 675 -32.28 -5.96 -21.07
N THR A 676 -32.26 -5.66 -19.77
CA THR A 676 -33.22 -4.73 -19.16
C THR A 676 -33.18 -3.35 -19.83
N LEU A 677 -31.99 -2.84 -20.17
CA LEU A 677 -31.88 -1.57 -20.90
C LEU A 677 -32.44 -1.67 -22.33
N ALA A 678 -32.14 -2.75 -23.04
CA ALA A 678 -32.67 -2.98 -24.38
C ALA A 678 -34.20 -3.06 -24.39
N ASP A 679 -34.79 -3.73 -23.40
CA ASP A 679 -36.24 -3.80 -23.20
C ASP A 679 -36.84 -2.42 -22.92
N ILE A 680 -36.21 -1.62 -22.05
CA ILE A 680 -36.64 -0.25 -21.72
C ILE A 680 -36.58 0.68 -22.94
N LEU A 681 -35.53 0.55 -23.76
CA LEU A 681 -35.33 1.40 -24.94
C LEU A 681 -36.03 0.87 -26.21
N GLY A 682 -36.57 -0.36 -26.16
CA GLY A 682 -37.26 -1.03 -27.25
C GLY A 682 -36.35 -1.66 -28.32
N SER A 683 -35.02 -1.66 -28.15
CA SER A 683 -34.09 -2.38 -29.04
C SER A 683 -32.68 -2.51 -28.47
N SER A 684 -31.97 -3.59 -28.83
CA SER A 684 -30.55 -3.78 -28.51
C SER A 684 -29.64 -2.71 -29.12
N ALA A 685 -29.94 -2.26 -30.35
CA ALA A 685 -29.15 -1.22 -31.03
C ALA A 685 -29.12 0.12 -30.28
N LYS A 686 -30.21 0.45 -29.57
CA LYS A 686 -30.25 1.63 -28.69
C LYS A 686 -29.46 1.41 -27.40
N ALA A 687 -29.52 0.21 -26.82
CA ALA A 687 -28.75 -0.15 -25.63
C ALA A 687 -27.23 -0.13 -25.88
N ASP A 688 -26.78 -0.51 -27.07
CA ASP A 688 -25.35 -0.51 -27.47
C ASP A 688 -24.69 0.88 -27.38
N LYS A 689 -25.47 1.97 -27.46
CA LYS A 689 -24.98 3.34 -27.25
C LYS A 689 -24.44 3.54 -25.83
N TYR A 690 -25.03 2.85 -24.85
CA TYR A 690 -24.85 3.11 -23.43
C TYR A 690 -24.16 1.97 -22.67
N MET A 691 -24.27 0.73 -23.13
CA MET A 691 -23.70 -0.42 -22.43
C MET A 691 -22.82 -1.26 -23.34
N SER A 692 -21.75 -1.81 -22.77
CA SER A 692 -20.88 -2.77 -23.42
C SER A 692 -20.74 -4.03 -22.56
N PRO A 693 -20.88 -5.24 -23.15
CA PRO A 693 -20.59 -6.48 -22.45
C PRO A 693 -19.09 -6.66 -22.19
N LYS A 694 -18.21 -5.85 -22.82
CA LYS A 694 -16.76 -5.89 -22.59
C LYS A 694 -16.42 -5.09 -21.34
N PRO A 695 -15.93 -5.73 -20.25
CA PRO A 695 -15.59 -5.03 -19.02
C PRO A 695 -14.48 -3.98 -19.21
N SER A 696 -13.69 -4.10 -20.28
CA SER A 696 -12.63 -3.14 -20.62
C SER A 696 -13.14 -1.74 -20.91
N ASP A 697 -14.34 -1.65 -21.46
CA ASP A 697 -14.93 -0.42 -21.94
C ASP A 697 -15.55 0.38 -20.79
N ARG A 698 -15.74 -0.27 -19.63
CA ARG A 698 -16.31 0.31 -18.41
C ARG A 698 -17.73 0.88 -18.59
N LYS A 699 -18.40 0.57 -19.69
CA LYS A 699 -19.78 0.95 -19.99
C LYS A 699 -20.76 -0.06 -19.38
N PHE A 700 -20.80 -0.13 -18.07
CA PHE A 700 -21.75 -0.97 -17.34
C PHE A 700 -22.06 -0.37 -15.96
N LEU A 701 -23.19 -0.76 -15.37
CA LEU A 701 -23.55 -0.40 -14.02
C LEU A 701 -22.88 -1.33 -13.01
N ALA A 702 -22.05 -0.76 -12.16
CA ALA A 702 -21.43 -1.44 -11.05
C ALA A 702 -22.27 -1.29 -9.77
N ARG A 703 -21.96 -2.16 -8.79
CA ARG A 703 -22.35 -1.98 -7.39
C ARG A 703 -21.50 -0.85 -6.81
N GLY A 704 -21.94 0.39 -6.98
CA GLY A 704 -21.25 1.53 -6.42
C GLY A 704 -21.52 1.64 -4.94
N HIS A 705 -20.47 1.60 -4.12
CA HIS A 705 -20.62 1.72 -2.67
C HIS A 705 -21.06 3.15 -2.31
N LEU A 706 -21.96 3.26 -1.33
CA LEU A 706 -22.29 4.54 -0.70
C LEU A 706 -21.25 4.88 0.37
N VAL A 707 -21.19 4.10 1.44
CA VAL A 707 -20.04 4.09 2.36
C VAL A 707 -18.99 3.14 1.79
N ALA A 708 -17.85 3.67 1.35
CA ALA A 708 -16.85 2.89 0.64
C ALA A 708 -16.06 2.00 1.61
N ASN A 709 -15.61 0.84 1.15
CA ASN A 709 -14.72 0.01 1.95
C ASN A 709 -13.39 0.72 2.28
N ALA A 710 -12.96 1.66 1.43
CA ALA A 710 -11.78 2.46 1.69
C ALA A 710 -11.98 3.51 2.79
N ASP A 711 -13.23 3.82 3.14
CA ASP A 711 -13.61 4.77 4.21
C ASP A 711 -13.50 4.13 5.61
N LYS A 712 -13.13 2.83 5.69
CA LYS A 712 -13.14 2.02 6.91
C LYS A 712 -11.76 1.49 7.27
N PHE A 713 -11.39 1.64 8.54
CA PHE A 713 -10.05 1.34 9.04
C PHE A 713 -9.83 -0.17 9.22
N TYR A 714 -10.67 -0.82 10.02
CA TYR A 714 -10.54 -2.24 10.33
C TYR A 714 -11.16 -3.15 9.25
N LYS A 715 -10.61 -4.36 9.11
CA LYS A 715 -11.15 -5.39 8.20
C LYS A 715 -12.63 -5.70 8.47
N SER A 716 -13.02 -5.74 9.75
CA SER A 716 -14.41 -5.97 10.20
C SER A 716 -15.34 -4.85 9.76
N GLU A 717 -14.89 -3.59 9.81
CA GLU A 717 -15.66 -2.46 9.29
C GLU A 717 -15.74 -2.50 7.76
N GLN A 718 -14.65 -2.86 7.09
CA GLN A 718 -14.62 -3.05 5.64
C GLN A 718 -15.61 -4.12 5.19
N ASP A 719 -15.78 -5.22 5.95
CA ASP A 719 -16.79 -6.25 5.65
C ASP A 719 -18.23 -5.75 5.78
N SER A 720 -18.47 -4.74 6.63
CA SER A 720 -19.80 -4.14 6.79
C SER A 720 -20.26 -3.37 5.56
N THR A 721 -19.33 -2.95 4.69
CA THR A 721 -19.70 -2.20 3.49
C THR A 721 -20.30 -3.07 2.39
N PHE A 722 -20.15 -4.41 2.47
CA PHE A 722 -20.58 -5.37 1.45
C PHE A 722 -22.02 -5.86 1.65
N PHE A 723 -22.95 -4.92 1.83
CA PHE A 723 -24.40 -5.18 1.78
C PHE A 723 -24.98 -4.56 0.53
N TYR A 724 -25.95 -5.24 -0.11
CA TYR A 724 -26.68 -4.64 -1.23
C TYR A 724 -27.42 -3.35 -0.82
N ALA A 725 -27.77 -3.25 0.47
CA ALA A 725 -28.32 -2.04 1.08
C ALA A 725 -27.37 -0.83 1.06
N ASN A 726 -26.06 -1.03 1.00
CA ASN A 726 -25.04 0.03 0.98
C ASN A 726 -24.49 0.28 -0.44
N VAL A 727 -25.23 -0.11 -1.48
CA VAL A 727 -24.84 0.18 -2.87
C VAL A 727 -25.99 0.74 -3.68
N VAL A 728 -25.63 1.50 -4.71
CA VAL A 728 -26.55 1.94 -5.76
C VAL A 728 -25.95 1.65 -7.14
N PRO A 729 -26.78 1.57 -8.20
CA PRO A 729 -26.28 1.42 -9.57
C PRO A 729 -25.49 2.65 -10.02
N MET A 730 -24.18 2.49 -10.23
CA MET A 730 -23.31 3.57 -10.71
C MET A 730 -22.59 3.16 -11.98
N TRP A 731 -22.47 4.07 -12.95
CA TRP A 731 -21.68 3.79 -14.15
C TRP A 731 -20.21 3.56 -13.77
N GLN A 732 -19.61 2.48 -14.26
CA GLN A 732 -18.24 2.10 -13.88
C GLN A 732 -17.18 3.14 -14.31
N GLN A 733 -17.46 3.97 -15.31
CA GLN A 733 -16.61 5.12 -15.67
C GLN A 733 -16.53 6.17 -14.56
N ILE A 734 -17.62 6.33 -13.80
CA ILE A 734 -17.78 7.33 -12.73
C ILE A 734 -17.33 6.75 -11.39
N ASN A 735 -17.74 5.50 -11.10
CA ASN A 735 -17.53 4.80 -9.84
C ASN A 735 -16.06 4.45 -9.52
N ALA A 736 -15.22 4.24 -10.54
CA ALA A 736 -13.84 3.78 -10.34
C ALA A 736 -12.82 4.75 -10.96
N SER A 737 -11.58 4.74 -10.46
CA SER A 737 -10.49 5.57 -11.00
C SER A 737 -10.39 5.48 -12.54
N PRO A 738 -10.29 6.60 -13.27
CA PRO A 738 -10.14 7.97 -12.78
C PRO A 738 -11.45 8.76 -12.60
N GLY A 739 -12.60 8.08 -12.45
CA GLY A 739 -13.93 8.69 -12.32
C GLY A 739 -14.08 9.63 -11.12
N ASN A 740 -15.00 10.57 -11.23
CA ASN A 740 -15.16 11.66 -10.26
C ASN A 740 -15.81 11.20 -8.94
N TRP A 741 -16.58 10.11 -8.92
CA TRP A 741 -17.06 9.53 -7.65
C TRP A 741 -15.89 8.96 -6.83
N PHE A 742 -15.02 8.19 -7.49
CA PHE A 742 -13.79 7.68 -6.88
C PHE A 742 -12.91 8.81 -6.32
N PHE A 743 -12.82 9.94 -7.03
CA PHE A 743 -12.10 11.11 -6.55
C PHE A 743 -12.72 11.70 -5.27
N VAL A 744 -14.05 11.86 -5.20
CA VAL A 744 -14.71 12.37 -3.99
C VAL A 744 -14.41 11.48 -2.79
N GLU A 745 -14.47 10.16 -2.96
CA GLU A 745 -14.11 9.21 -1.89
C GLU A 745 -12.66 9.42 -1.41
N GLU A 746 -11.70 9.56 -2.33
CA GLU A 746 -10.28 9.81 -2.03
C GLU A 746 -10.06 11.15 -1.31
N TYR A 747 -10.66 12.21 -1.82
CA TYR A 747 -10.50 13.56 -1.29
C TYR A 747 -11.08 13.72 0.12
N VAL A 748 -12.22 13.11 0.42
CA VAL A 748 -12.82 13.22 1.76
C VAL A 748 -11.97 12.49 2.81
N ARG A 749 -11.36 11.34 2.47
CA ARG A 749 -10.39 10.66 3.36
C ARG A 749 -9.13 11.50 3.56
N TYR A 750 -8.62 12.10 2.49
CA TYR A 750 -7.51 13.06 2.59
C TYR A 750 -7.86 14.22 3.53
N LEU A 751 -9.07 14.76 3.43
CA LEU A 751 -9.52 15.86 4.27
C LEU A 751 -9.59 15.48 5.75
N ALA A 752 -10.16 14.31 6.09
CA ALA A 752 -10.24 13.82 7.47
C ALA A 752 -8.84 13.64 8.07
N PHE A 753 -7.94 13.00 7.32
CA PHE A 753 -6.56 12.77 7.76
C PHE A 753 -5.81 14.09 7.97
N HIS A 754 -5.84 15.02 7.01
CA HIS A 754 -5.07 16.26 7.13
C HIS A 754 -5.68 17.27 8.11
N LYS A 755 -7.00 17.26 8.31
CA LYS A 755 -7.63 18.03 9.39
C LYS A 755 -7.43 17.39 10.76
N GLN A 756 -6.99 16.14 10.81
CA GLN A 756 -6.86 15.36 12.05
C GLN A 756 -8.19 15.34 12.83
N ARG A 757 -9.31 15.20 12.10
CA ARG A 757 -10.69 15.22 12.63
C ARG A 757 -11.54 14.16 11.95
N GLU A 758 -12.41 13.55 12.74
CA GLU A 758 -13.45 12.64 12.24
C GLU A 758 -14.46 13.42 11.39
N LEU A 759 -14.84 12.84 10.26
CA LEU A 759 -15.82 13.42 9.36
C LEU A 759 -17.02 12.48 9.21
N ASP A 760 -18.21 12.98 9.55
CA ASP A 760 -19.47 12.32 9.24
C ASP A 760 -19.77 12.46 7.74
N ILE A 761 -20.16 11.36 7.11
CA ILE A 761 -20.58 11.35 5.71
C ILE A 761 -22.03 10.88 5.59
N TYR A 762 -22.82 11.60 4.79
CA TYR A 762 -24.16 11.20 4.35
C TYR A 762 -24.12 11.04 2.84
N VAL A 763 -24.37 9.82 2.37
CA VAL A 763 -24.07 9.42 0.99
C VAL A 763 -25.26 8.69 0.38
N GLY A 764 -25.63 9.01 -0.85
CA GLY A 764 -26.78 8.37 -1.49
C GLY A 764 -26.89 8.69 -2.97
N GLY A 765 -27.95 8.16 -3.57
CA GLY A 765 -28.35 8.46 -4.95
C GLY A 765 -29.82 8.86 -5.01
N PHE A 766 -30.14 9.86 -5.81
CA PHE A 766 -31.51 10.41 -5.90
C PHE A 766 -31.85 10.89 -7.30
N LYS A 767 -33.16 10.98 -7.58
CA LYS A 767 -33.78 11.04 -8.91
C LYS A 767 -33.45 9.81 -9.77
N THR A 768 -34.38 9.35 -10.58
CA THR A 768 -34.13 8.24 -11.52
C THR A 768 -33.44 8.74 -12.79
N LEU A 769 -32.41 8.06 -13.26
CA LEU A 769 -31.74 8.38 -14.52
C LEU A 769 -32.71 8.16 -15.68
N GLU A 770 -32.72 9.07 -16.65
CA GLU A 770 -33.49 8.91 -17.89
C GLU A 770 -32.54 8.80 -19.07
N LEU A 771 -32.76 7.81 -19.93
CA LEU A 771 -32.07 7.63 -21.22
C LEU A 771 -33.12 7.61 -22.33
N GLU A 772 -32.94 8.43 -23.37
CA GLU A 772 -33.92 8.62 -24.44
C GLU A 772 -35.37 8.84 -23.92
N LYS A 773 -35.53 9.64 -22.85
CA LYS A 773 -36.81 9.93 -22.15
C LYS A 773 -37.47 8.75 -21.42
N HIS A 774 -36.77 7.63 -21.26
CA HIS A 774 -37.23 6.48 -20.48
C HIS A 774 -36.46 6.38 -19.18
N GLU A 775 -37.15 6.12 -18.07
CA GLU A 775 -36.50 5.87 -16.78
C GLU A 775 -35.69 4.57 -16.80
N TYR A 776 -34.41 4.67 -16.47
CA TYR A 776 -33.55 3.51 -16.40
C TYR A 776 -33.58 2.89 -15.00
N ASN A 777 -33.97 1.61 -14.96
CA ASN A 777 -34.03 0.81 -13.76
C ASN A 777 -33.31 -0.52 -14.02
N LEU A 778 -32.64 -1.04 -12.99
CA LEU A 778 -32.17 -2.41 -12.94
C LEU A 778 -33.31 -3.36 -12.55
N TYR A 779 -33.32 -4.53 -13.17
CA TYR A 779 -34.34 -5.58 -13.04
C TYR A 779 -35.76 -5.16 -13.44
N HIS A 780 -36.33 -5.93 -14.37
CA HIS A 780 -37.74 -5.93 -14.73
C HIS A 780 -38.07 -7.31 -15.30
N LYS A 781 -38.80 -8.17 -14.57
CA LYS A 781 -39.40 -9.39 -15.15
C LYS A 781 -40.89 -9.45 -14.87
N LYS A 782 -41.70 -9.44 -15.93
CA LYS A 782 -43.10 -9.87 -15.92
C LYS A 782 -43.16 -11.39 -15.77
N GLY A 783 -43.80 -11.86 -14.70
CA GLY A 783 -44.40 -13.19 -14.58
C GLY A 783 -45.91 -13.01 -14.39
N THR A 784 -46.71 -13.95 -14.90
CA THR A 784 -48.18 -13.88 -14.95
C THR A 784 -48.79 -13.56 -13.57
N GLY A 785 -49.25 -12.32 -13.41
CA GLY A 785 -50.08 -11.87 -12.27
C GLY A 785 -49.39 -11.09 -11.14
N GLY A 786 -48.08 -10.84 -11.16
CA GLY A 786 -47.36 -10.16 -10.06
C GLY A 786 -46.96 -8.69 -10.33
N GLN A 787 -46.98 -7.83 -9.30
CA GLN A 787 -46.44 -6.48 -9.37
C GLN A 787 -44.93 -6.49 -9.69
N THR A 788 -44.51 -5.60 -10.57
CA THR A 788 -43.11 -5.44 -10.95
C THR A 788 -42.34 -4.63 -9.89
N LYS A 789 -41.32 -5.23 -9.27
CA LYS A 789 -40.30 -4.48 -8.51
C LYS A 789 -39.13 -4.10 -9.40
N LYS A 790 -38.56 -2.90 -9.24
CA LYS A 790 -37.46 -2.33 -10.03
C LYS A 790 -36.48 -1.64 -9.09
N ILE A 791 -35.19 -1.60 -9.45
CA ILE A 791 -34.17 -0.86 -8.70
C ILE A 791 -33.78 0.38 -9.52
N PRO A 792 -34.07 1.60 -9.04
CA PRO A 792 -33.77 2.82 -9.80
C PRO A 792 -32.27 3.03 -9.95
N VAL A 793 -31.85 3.38 -11.17
CA VAL A 793 -30.49 3.88 -11.41
C VAL A 793 -30.49 5.36 -11.04
N PRO A 794 -29.77 5.81 -10.01
CA PRO A 794 -29.79 7.22 -9.61
C PRO A 794 -29.22 8.10 -10.72
N ARG A 795 -29.81 9.27 -10.92
CA ARG A 795 -29.30 10.32 -11.82
C ARG A 795 -28.17 11.11 -11.19
N LEU A 796 -28.28 11.36 -9.89
CA LEU A 796 -27.31 12.11 -9.11
C LEU A 796 -26.85 11.27 -7.93
N LEU A 797 -25.55 11.34 -7.67
CA LEU A 797 -24.93 10.80 -6.46
C LEU A 797 -24.50 11.98 -5.60
N PHE A 798 -24.63 11.87 -4.29
CA PHE A 798 -24.18 12.91 -3.36
C PHE A 798 -23.38 12.32 -2.21
N LYS A 799 -22.43 13.12 -1.71
CA LYS A 799 -21.67 12.86 -0.48
C LYS A 799 -21.57 14.17 0.29
N CYS A 800 -22.40 14.32 1.32
CA CYS A 800 -22.34 15.43 2.26
C CYS A 800 -21.42 15.07 3.41
N VAL A 801 -20.48 15.96 3.73
CA VAL A 801 -19.44 15.78 4.72
C VAL A 801 -19.63 16.82 5.81
N VAL A 802 -19.63 16.39 7.06
CA VAL A 802 -19.81 17.23 8.24
C VAL A 802 -18.63 17.02 9.18
N ASP A 803 -17.95 18.10 9.52
CA ASP A 803 -17.00 18.17 10.64
C ASP A 803 -17.74 18.78 11.83
N LYS A 804 -18.19 17.93 12.75
CA LYS A 804 -18.95 18.35 13.94
C LYS A 804 -18.11 19.22 14.87
N GLN A 805 -16.81 18.97 14.96
CA GLN A 805 -15.91 19.71 15.86
C GLN A 805 -15.67 21.13 15.36
N ALA A 806 -15.51 21.30 14.05
CA ALA A 806 -15.37 22.62 13.43
C ALA A 806 -16.71 23.34 13.21
N ASN A 807 -17.83 22.61 13.32
CA ASN A 807 -19.14 23.02 12.83
C ASN A 807 -19.11 23.40 11.34
N GLU A 808 -18.43 22.60 10.52
CA GLU A 808 -18.24 22.79 9.08
C GLU A 808 -18.99 21.74 8.27
N ALA A 809 -19.50 22.12 7.10
CA ALA A 809 -20.11 21.14 6.21
C ALA A 809 -20.02 21.50 4.71
N ILE A 810 -20.05 20.48 3.86
CA ILE A 810 -20.07 20.60 2.38
C ILE A 810 -20.75 19.39 1.74
N CYS A 811 -21.39 19.56 0.58
CA CYS A 811 -21.90 18.45 -0.23
C CYS A 811 -21.21 18.40 -1.59
N PHE A 812 -20.72 17.23 -1.97
CA PHE A 812 -20.28 16.91 -3.33
C PHE A 812 -21.42 16.22 -4.07
N VAL A 813 -21.65 16.59 -5.33
CA VAL A 813 -22.69 16.01 -6.19
C VAL A 813 -22.07 15.59 -7.52
N VAL A 814 -22.27 14.33 -7.91
CA VAL A 814 -21.79 13.75 -9.16
C VAL A 814 -22.97 13.33 -10.03
N VAL A 815 -22.98 13.76 -11.28
CA VAL A 815 -23.96 13.32 -12.28
C VAL A 815 -23.63 11.89 -12.72
N ASN A 816 -24.50 10.93 -12.40
CA ASN A 816 -24.37 9.52 -12.78
C ASN A 816 -24.86 9.28 -14.21
N ASN A 817 -24.40 10.09 -15.15
CA ASN A 817 -24.69 9.96 -16.57
C ASN A 817 -23.45 10.34 -17.37
N PRO A 818 -22.66 9.38 -17.86
CA PRO A 818 -21.45 9.70 -18.61
C PRO A 818 -21.70 10.16 -20.05
N TYR A 819 -22.97 10.29 -20.45
CA TYR A 819 -23.41 10.55 -21.82
C TYR A 819 -24.07 11.92 -22.01
N VAL A 820 -24.24 12.69 -20.93
CA VAL A 820 -24.74 14.08 -21.01
C VAL A 820 -23.56 15.02 -21.16
N THR A 821 -23.63 16.03 -22.02
CA THR A 821 -22.56 17.01 -22.17
C THR A 821 -22.54 18.00 -21.00
N LYS A 822 -21.39 18.65 -20.78
CA LYS A 822 -21.28 19.74 -19.79
C LYS A 822 -22.31 20.84 -20.03
N ALA A 823 -22.49 21.26 -21.28
CA ALA A 823 -23.45 22.30 -21.63
C ALA A 823 -24.89 21.88 -21.31
N GLU A 824 -25.25 20.61 -21.52
CA GLU A 824 -26.57 20.09 -21.16
C GLU A 824 -26.77 20.02 -19.63
N VAL A 825 -25.74 19.65 -18.86
CA VAL A 825 -25.79 19.68 -17.39
C VAL A 825 -26.01 21.11 -16.89
N GLU A 826 -25.24 22.07 -17.41
CA GLU A 826 -25.30 23.47 -16.99
C GLU A 826 -26.60 24.17 -17.46
N LYS A 827 -27.09 23.85 -18.67
CA LYS A 827 -28.34 24.40 -19.22
C LYS A 827 -29.58 23.78 -18.56
N ALA A 828 -29.55 22.50 -18.25
CA ALA A 828 -30.62 21.81 -17.54
C ALA A 828 -30.42 21.86 -16.02
N ALA A 829 -30.13 23.05 -15.48
CA ALA A 829 -29.78 23.26 -14.08
C ALA A 829 -30.79 22.61 -13.12
N ASN A 830 -32.10 22.76 -13.32
CA ASN A 830 -33.11 22.15 -12.44
C ASN A 830 -33.13 20.60 -12.46
N LYS A 831 -32.55 19.98 -13.51
CA LYS A 831 -32.46 18.52 -13.66
C LYS A 831 -31.21 17.96 -12.96
N TYR A 832 -30.04 18.56 -13.19
CA TYR A 832 -28.73 18.04 -12.74
C TYR A 832 -28.02 18.89 -11.67
N MET A 833 -28.30 20.19 -11.58
CA MET A 833 -27.73 21.15 -10.62
C MET A 833 -28.71 21.41 -9.47
N VAL A 834 -28.55 20.70 -8.36
CA VAL A 834 -29.48 20.75 -7.21
C VAL A 834 -29.07 21.76 -6.13
N CYS A 835 -28.03 22.54 -6.37
CA CYS A 835 -27.57 23.61 -5.48
C CYS A 835 -26.60 24.52 -6.25
N LYS A 836 -26.34 25.72 -5.73
CA LYS A 836 -25.39 26.66 -6.33
C LYS A 836 -23.98 26.11 -6.17
N ARG A 837 -23.27 26.01 -7.30
CA ARG A 837 -21.87 25.57 -7.33
C ARG A 837 -20.98 26.51 -6.52
N ASP A 838 -20.20 25.94 -5.61
CA ASP A 838 -19.14 26.65 -4.91
C ASP A 838 -17.84 26.56 -5.73
N LYS A 839 -17.40 27.71 -6.26
CA LYS A 839 -16.20 27.82 -7.11
C LYS A 839 -14.91 27.43 -6.39
N ARG A 840 -14.88 27.42 -5.06
CA ARG A 840 -13.70 26.99 -4.30
C ARG A 840 -13.35 25.53 -4.59
N CYS A 841 -14.36 24.70 -4.88
CA CYS A 841 -14.14 23.30 -5.22
C CYS A 841 -13.51 23.10 -6.60
N ASP A 842 -13.63 24.06 -7.51
CA ASP A 842 -13.09 23.95 -8.87
C ASP A 842 -11.55 23.88 -8.86
N ARG A 843 -10.92 24.40 -7.80
CA ARG A 843 -9.47 24.39 -7.59
C ARG A 843 -8.93 23.05 -7.08
N ILE A 844 -9.79 22.22 -6.51
CA ILE A 844 -9.41 20.94 -5.89
C ILE A 844 -9.91 19.72 -6.66
N ILE A 845 -10.95 19.88 -7.50
CA ILE A 845 -11.56 18.78 -8.26
C ILE A 845 -10.93 18.68 -9.66
N PRO A 846 -10.00 17.74 -9.91
CA PRO A 846 -9.52 17.48 -11.26
C PRO A 846 -10.65 16.93 -12.12
N ASN A 847 -10.74 17.37 -13.38
CA ASN A 847 -11.75 16.90 -14.35
C ASN A 847 -13.22 17.05 -13.89
N SER A 848 -13.51 17.99 -12.98
CA SER A 848 -14.88 18.29 -12.49
C SER A 848 -15.90 18.46 -13.62
N GLY A 849 -15.47 19.08 -14.72
CA GLY A 849 -16.30 19.34 -15.89
C GLY A 849 -16.41 18.21 -16.90
N ASP A 850 -15.69 17.10 -16.73
CA ASP A 850 -15.71 15.97 -17.66
C ASP A 850 -16.92 15.07 -17.38
N PRO A 851 -17.95 15.08 -18.24
CA PRO A 851 -19.11 14.26 -18.03
C PRO A 851 -18.80 12.76 -18.15
N THR A 852 -17.81 12.35 -18.95
CA THR A 852 -17.48 10.93 -19.15
C THR A 852 -16.95 10.27 -17.88
N LEU A 853 -16.43 11.08 -16.95
CA LEU A 853 -16.01 10.70 -15.61
C LEU A 853 -17.06 11.01 -14.54
N GLY A 854 -18.21 11.58 -14.94
CA GLY A 854 -19.31 12.03 -14.10
C GLY A 854 -19.15 13.48 -13.71
N TYR A 855 -19.96 14.38 -14.27
CA TYR A 855 -19.86 15.81 -13.99
C TYR A 855 -19.99 16.08 -12.47
N LEU A 856 -18.99 16.71 -11.87
CA LEU A 856 -18.87 16.87 -10.42
C LEU A 856 -18.84 18.36 -10.06
N TYR A 857 -19.65 18.71 -9.06
CA TYR A 857 -19.62 20.01 -8.41
C TYR A 857 -19.83 19.84 -6.90
N CYS A 858 -19.55 20.88 -6.13
CA CYS A 858 -19.87 20.91 -4.72
C CYS A 858 -20.72 22.14 -4.38
N CYS A 859 -21.34 22.13 -3.21
CA CYS A 859 -22.13 23.24 -2.69
C CYS A 859 -22.30 23.17 -1.17
N GLY A 860 -22.90 24.21 -0.61
CA GLY A 860 -23.27 24.26 0.81
C GLY A 860 -24.41 23.29 1.15
N VAL A 861 -24.34 22.69 2.34
CA VAL A 861 -25.32 21.69 2.82
C VAL A 861 -26.74 22.25 2.88
N LYS A 862 -26.92 23.52 3.30
CA LYS A 862 -28.23 24.16 3.39
C LYS A 862 -28.99 24.12 2.06
N GLU A 863 -28.32 24.50 0.98
CA GLU A 863 -28.92 24.55 -0.36
C GLU A 863 -29.20 23.15 -0.89
N PHE A 864 -28.24 22.23 -0.76
CA PHE A 864 -28.45 20.83 -1.11
C PHE A 864 -29.67 20.23 -0.38
N PHE A 865 -29.72 20.40 0.95
CA PHE A 865 -30.79 19.90 1.79
C PHE A 865 -32.16 20.41 1.33
N SER A 866 -32.29 21.71 1.06
CA SER A 866 -33.54 22.34 0.59
C SER A 866 -34.10 21.75 -0.71
N LYS A 867 -33.26 21.10 -1.53
CA LYS A 867 -33.66 20.51 -2.81
C LYS A 867 -33.79 18.99 -2.78
N ALA A 868 -33.11 18.33 -1.85
CA ALA A 868 -33.01 16.87 -1.81
C ALA A 868 -33.80 16.23 -0.66
N HIS A 869 -34.07 16.96 0.43
CA HIS A 869 -34.70 16.42 1.64
C HIS A 869 -36.07 15.78 1.39
N SER A 870 -36.94 16.42 0.60
CA SER A 870 -38.29 15.92 0.32
C SER A 870 -38.34 14.60 -0.46
N GLU A 871 -37.23 14.18 -1.07
CA GLU A 871 -37.12 12.87 -1.73
C GLU A 871 -36.35 11.87 -0.85
N LEU A 872 -35.35 12.34 -0.11
CA LEU A 872 -34.38 11.47 0.55
C LEU A 872 -34.60 11.28 2.06
N GLY A 873 -35.35 12.15 2.73
CA GLY A 873 -35.55 12.04 4.18
C GLY A 873 -34.26 12.21 4.98
N LEU A 874 -33.51 13.29 4.74
CA LEU A 874 -32.18 13.58 5.31
C LEU A 874 -32.21 14.20 6.72
N ASP A 875 -33.09 13.73 7.60
CA ASP A 875 -33.36 14.37 8.90
C ASP A 875 -32.10 14.63 9.75
N ASP A 876 -31.17 13.68 9.78
CA ASP A 876 -29.93 13.82 10.56
C ASP A 876 -29.07 14.99 10.04
N LEU A 877 -29.07 15.23 8.73
CA LEU A 877 -28.35 16.33 8.09
C LEU A 877 -29.01 17.70 8.36
N LYS A 878 -30.30 17.72 8.70
CA LYS A 878 -31.06 18.94 9.02
C LYS A 878 -30.41 19.73 10.17
N SER A 879 -29.84 19.03 11.14
CA SER A 879 -29.14 19.63 12.28
C SER A 879 -27.89 20.44 11.87
N HIS A 880 -27.33 20.17 10.68
CA HIS A 880 -26.09 20.74 10.19
C HIS A 880 -26.28 21.80 9.07
N ILE A 881 -27.51 22.16 8.71
CA ILE A 881 -27.77 23.17 7.66
C ILE A 881 -27.28 24.58 8.03
N LYS A 882 -26.98 24.83 9.30
CA LYS A 882 -26.41 26.09 9.80
C LYS A 882 -24.87 26.02 9.96
N ALA A 883 -24.24 24.90 9.63
CA ALA A 883 -22.79 24.76 9.67
C ALA A 883 -22.13 25.75 8.69
N LYS A 884 -20.96 26.27 9.07
CA LYS A 884 -20.19 27.16 8.20
C LYS A 884 -19.61 26.35 7.01
N PRO A 885 -19.27 27.01 5.89
CA PRO A 885 -18.70 26.31 4.74
C PRO A 885 -17.39 25.63 5.12
N MET A 886 -17.24 24.36 4.76
CA MET A 886 -16.03 23.60 5.05
C MET A 886 -14.79 24.23 4.44
N GLU A 887 -13.72 24.31 5.21
CA GLU A 887 -12.40 24.69 4.72
C GLU A 887 -11.80 23.52 3.92
N LEU A 888 -11.52 23.77 2.66
CA LEU A 888 -11.00 22.79 1.71
C LEU A 888 -9.49 22.90 1.61
N LEU A 889 -8.81 21.76 1.61
CA LEU A 889 -7.37 21.69 1.47
C LEU A 889 -6.98 21.51 0.00
N THR A 890 -5.88 22.11 -0.43
CA THR A 890 -5.33 21.84 -1.75
C THR A 890 -5.01 20.36 -1.86
N TYR A 891 -5.53 19.75 -2.92
CA TYR A 891 -5.32 18.34 -3.21
C TYR A 891 -4.29 18.21 -4.32
N GLU A 892 -3.03 18.09 -3.95
CA GLU A 892 -2.01 17.64 -4.89
C GLU A 892 -2.13 16.13 -5.01
N ARG A 893 -2.97 15.68 -5.95
CA ARG A 893 -3.02 14.27 -6.31
C ARG A 893 -1.59 13.86 -6.67
N ARG A 894 -0.95 13.05 -5.82
CA ARG A 894 0.23 12.28 -6.24
C ARG A 894 -0.22 11.57 -7.50
N GLU A 895 0.28 11.97 -8.66
CA GLU A 895 -0.08 11.33 -9.91
C GLU A 895 0.27 9.85 -9.79
N THR A 896 -0.73 9.06 -9.44
CA THR A 896 -0.70 7.64 -9.68
C THR A 896 -0.72 7.57 -11.19
N PRO A 897 0.31 7.04 -11.88
CA PRO A 897 0.33 7.03 -13.32
C PRO A 897 -0.96 6.39 -13.79
N GLN A 898 -1.83 7.20 -14.42
CA GLN A 898 -3.00 6.70 -15.13
C GLN A 898 -2.49 5.51 -15.92
N LYS A 899 -3.06 4.33 -15.65
CA LYS A 899 -2.98 3.21 -16.59
C LYS A 899 -3.67 3.71 -17.86
N ILE A 900 -2.92 4.41 -18.71
CA ILE A 900 -3.24 4.52 -20.13
C ILE A 900 -3.24 3.07 -20.58
N ARG A 901 -4.44 2.63 -20.93
CA ARG A 901 -4.68 1.32 -21.52
C ARG A 901 -4.53 1.46 -23.02
#